data_AF-C6XVS4-F1
#
_entry.id   AF-C6XVS4-F1
#
_cell.length_a   1.000
_cell.length_b   1.000
_cell.length_c   1.000
_cell.angle_alpha   90.00
_cell.angle_beta   90.00
_cell.angle_gamma   90.00
#
_symmetry.space_group_name_H-M   'P 1'
#
loop_
_entity.id
_entity.type
_entity.pdbx_description
1 polymer ?
#
loop_
_entity_poly.entity_id
_entity_poly.type
_entity_poly.pdbx_seq_one_letter_code
_entity_poly.pdbx_strand_id
1 'polypeptide(L)'
;MNALSPWAVSASAELAGNSSVRFELHADPFNFKVIATNDSIWIQTELPNGGRVSFRAAYSPGSNLEVVKSKQNPRQGIDLKLKSAIGQQKVTISVDQSEGSPVLRYTNSLIPVKDLMMPSWPKDILFNGKNNNPEQTEGKIHAGQFGTRTGFLYLSQIRPKSATLLYLQNLTALSEYAEQTETSLGDTVGGEWPELGFSLPPSKKPLPKGKEVILADAFIAFSEEVPEKEPDMIRLYLDLLARIYLLLPKPQTAYKHWPDILDKGLKDLIDSPGCWSQVNGHKYFNAYVSDYETPPEIMVQLAVLLPLLDYVEWSEKELEVMKTIKAGLPSFYDKKLGTIMRWLPAAEDKLKGEEEQKVPKVMDSWYLHHPLLNLSRLALKGDKMATQLFLDSLDFAIRVAHHFKYQWPVFYKMDTLEVVKAETAEGKGGEKDVAGIYAHVMLQAWELTAEQRYLKEAEKAAKTLQGLGFKIFYQANNTAFSSGALFRLYKITKNELYLELSYMCLAGIFRNVQLWDCNYGYGKNFPKFFSLYPLNDAPYTAVYEEQEVFCAFHDYLKHAEDVDILPSVKLLIAEYIRYLVDRAVYYYPTMLPADMLEVKPKIGEVDPKLWIALEDLQDGWLKSGTVGQEVYGAGNAFGIMPRHYLQIPGLPFMIYTDYPTSGFNARKGKNISFKILGDKRISCRMMLVKTASKKIPEFQILLKGQKEPLKASTVANGNLEYIIPGDSSIIIHTHLSKSI
;
A
#
# COMPACT_ATOMS: atom_id res chain seq x y z
N MET A 1 8.42 13.41 -33.32
CA MET A 1 8.21 14.59 -32.45
C MET A 1 6.86 14.41 -31.80
N ASN A 2 6.77 14.60 -30.48
CA ASN A 2 5.49 14.50 -29.78
C ASN A 2 4.67 15.75 -30.09
N ALA A 3 3.36 15.58 -30.26
CA ALA A 3 2.47 16.70 -30.50
C ALA A 3 2.38 17.57 -29.24
N LEU A 4 2.22 18.89 -29.43
CA LEU A 4 1.97 19.83 -28.36
C LEU A 4 0.49 20.21 -28.38
N SER A 5 -0.13 20.33 -27.20
CA SER A 5 -1.46 20.92 -27.11
C SER A 5 -1.40 22.43 -27.40
N PRO A 6 -2.54 23.06 -27.77
CA PRO A 6 -2.61 24.52 -27.87
C PRO A 6 -2.18 25.23 -26.57
N TRP A 7 -2.41 24.60 -25.42
CA TRP A 7 -1.99 25.11 -24.11
C TRP A 7 -0.47 25.12 -23.95
N ALA A 8 0.20 24.04 -24.36
CA ALA A 8 1.65 23.94 -24.32
C ALA A 8 2.32 24.94 -25.27
N VAL A 9 1.78 25.12 -26.49
CA VAL A 9 2.28 26.10 -27.45
C VAL A 9 2.15 27.52 -26.91
N SER A 10 0.97 27.89 -26.39
CA SER A 10 0.74 29.21 -25.79
C SER A 10 1.65 29.45 -24.58
N ALA A 11 1.75 28.48 -23.67
CA ALA A 11 2.59 28.58 -22.48
C ALA A 11 4.08 28.72 -22.82
N SER A 12 4.59 27.95 -23.79
CA SER A 12 5.97 28.05 -24.25
C SER A 12 6.27 29.45 -24.83
N ALA A 13 5.36 30.00 -25.64
CA ALA A 13 5.51 31.34 -26.20
C ALA A 13 5.54 32.43 -25.10
N GLU A 14 4.64 32.36 -24.11
CA GLU A 14 4.63 33.32 -22.99
C GLU A 14 5.87 33.21 -22.10
N LEU A 15 6.34 31.98 -21.81
CA LEU A 15 7.54 31.74 -21.02
C LEU A 15 8.82 32.15 -21.76
N ALA A 16 8.85 32.08 -23.10
CA ALA A 16 9.94 32.60 -23.93
C ALA A 16 9.98 34.13 -23.99
N GLY A 17 8.86 34.80 -23.73
CA GLY A 17 8.76 36.24 -23.65
C GLY A 17 9.54 36.84 -22.46
N ASN A 18 9.64 38.17 -22.43
CA ASN A 18 10.33 38.91 -21.38
C ASN A 18 9.44 39.02 -20.12
N SER A 19 9.17 37.88 -19.49
CA SER A 19 8.24 37.76 -18.36
C SER A 19 8.93 38.14 -17.04
N SER A 20 8.28 38.99 -16.23
CA SER A 20 8.86 39.48 -14.97
C SER A 20 8.94 38.38 -13.91
N VAL A 21 10.14 38.09 -13.42
CA VAL A 21 10.35 37.20 -12.26
C VAL A 21 9.82 37.91 -11.01
N ARG A 22 8.94 37.24 -10.28
CA ARG A 22 8.29 37.74 -9.05
C ARG A 22 8.99 37.28 -7.78
N PHE A 23 9.67 36.14 -7.84
CA PHE A 23 10.40 35.53 -6.75
C PHE A 23 11.43 34.55 -7.31
N GLU A 24 12.58 34.44 -6.65
CA GLU A 24 13.63 33.49 -6.98
C GLU A 24 14.14 32.85 -5.69
N LEU A 25 14.37 31.55 -5.72
CA LEU A 25 14.92 30.79 -4.60
C LEU A 25 15.89 29.73 -5.13
N HIS A 26 17.10 29.75 -4.59
CA HIS A 26 18.15 28.79 -4.90
C HIS A 26 18.15 27.64 -3.89
N ALA A 27 18.17 26.41 -4.38
CA ALA A 27 18.40 25.19 -3.62
C ALA A 27 19.37 24.32 -4.44
N ASP A 28 20.68 24.58 -4.28
CA ASP A 28 21.75 24.04 -5.12
C ASP A 28 21.57 22.54 -5.41
N PRO A 29 21.62 22.10 -6.68
CA PRO A 29 21.84 22.88 -7.92
C PRO A 29 20.57 23.38 -8.62
N PHE A 30 19.43 23.31 -7.96
CA PHE A 30 18.15 23.73 -8.50
C PHE A 30 17.88 25.20 -8.24
N ASN A 31 17.27 25.88 -9.21
CA ASN A 31 16.88 27.28 -9.06
C ASN A 31 15.41 27.46 -9.46
N PHE A 32 14.61 28.00 -8.54
CA PHE A 32 13.17 28.15 -8.69
C PHE A 32 12.80 29.61 -8.93
N LYS A 33 12.20 29.90 -10.08
CA LYS A 33 11.73 31.25 -10.47
C LYS A 33 10.22 31.27 -10.59
N VAL A 34 9.56 32.13 -9.83
CA VAL A 34 8.12 32.36 -9.96
C VAL A 34 7.87 33.45 -10.99
N ILE A 35 7.14 33.12 -12.05
CA ILE A 35 6.88 33.97 -13.21
C ILE A 35 5.36 34.14 -13.33
N ALA A 36 4.91 35.37 -13.52
CA ALA A 36 3.51 35.66 -13.84
C ALA A 36 3.39 35.92 -15.34
N THR A 37 2.50 35.19 -16.02
CA THR A 37 2.08 35.45 -17.40
C THR A 37 0.64 35.98 -17.42
N ASN A 38 0.05 36.16 -18.60
CA ASN A 38 -1.28 36.77 -18.72
C ASN A 38 -2.39 35.90 -18.13
N ASP A 39 -2.21 34.58 -18.14
CA ASP A 39 -3.23 33.61 -17.74
C ASP A 39 -2.78 32.69 -16.59
N SER A 40 -1.50 32.74 -16.19
CA SER A 40 -0.92 31.74 -15.29
C SER A 40 0.13 32.30 -14.33
N ILE A 41 0.30 31.60 -13.20
CA ILE A 41 1.52 31.67 -12.39
C ILE A 41 2.33 30.40 -12.65
N TRP A 42 3.57 30.57 -13.07
CA TRP A 42 4.51 29.49 -13.36
C TRP A 42 5.65 29.46 -12.35
N ILE A 43 6.12 28.26 -12.03
CA ILE A 43 7.37 28.03 -11.29
C ILE A 43 8.34 27.39 -12.27
N GLN A 44 9.19 28.21 -12.87
CA GLN A 44 10.24 27.74 -13.76
C GLN A 44 11.44 27.29 -12.93
N THR A 45 11.78 26.01 -13.03
CA THR A 45 12.89 25.39 -12.33
C THR A 45 14.02 25.13 -13.30
N GLU A 46 15.19 25.72 -13.05
CA GLU A 46 16.43 25.37 -13.74
C GLU A 46 17.01 24.11 -13.08
N LEU A 47 17.29 23.13 -13.92
CA LEU A 47 17.86 21.83 -13.55
C LEU A 47 19.34 21.81 -13.95
N PRO A 48 20.15 20.87 -13.41
CA PRO A 48 21.52 20.66 -13.84
C PRO A 48 21.66 20.49 -15.36
N ASN A 49 22.87 20.76 -15.88
CA ASN A 49 23.21 20.56 -17.29
C ASN A 49 22.32 21.34 -18.28
N GLY A 50 21.70 22.44 -17.84
CA GLY A 50 20.84 23.28 -18.65
C GLY A 50 19.44 22.69 -18.91
N GLY A 51 19.02 21.69 -18.12
CA GLY A 51 17.64 21.24 -18.10
C GLY A 51 16.71 22.29 -17.51
N ARG A 52 15.42 22.21 -17.86
CA ARG A 52 14.41 23.15 -17.36
C ARG A 52 13.03 22.51 -17.40
N VAL A 53 12.27 22.77 -16.34
CA VAL A 53 10.86 22.34 -16.20
C VAL A 53 10.06 23.51 -15.62
N SER A 54 8.81 23.66 -16.02
CA SER A 54 7.91 24.71 -15.54
C SER A 54 6.64 24.09 -14.96
N PHE A 55 6.26 24.51 -13.76
CA PHE A 55 5.06 24.05 -13.06
C PHE A 55 3.99 25.14 -13.05
N ARG A 56 2.77 24.87 -13.49
CA ARG A 56 1.67 25.84 -13.50
C ARG A 56 0.98 25.84 -12.13
N ALA A 57 1.40 26.77 -11.26
CA ALA A 57 0.85 26.90 -9.91
C ALA A 57 -0.56 27.50 -9.89
N ALA A 58 -0.91 28.36 -10.84
CA ALA A 58 -2.27 28.86 -11.04
C ALA A 58 -2.57 29.10 -12.51
N TYR A 59 -3.86 29.04 -12.85
CA TYR A 59 -4.39 29.23 -14.18
C TYR A 59 -5.73 29.96 -14.12
N SER A 60 -5.97 30.86 -15.08
CA SER A 60 -7.26 31.49 -15.34
C SER A 60 -7.47 31.69 -16.84
N PRO A 61 -8.57 31.20 -17.42
CA PRO A 61 -8.85 31.41 -18.84
C PRO A 61 -9.10 32.88 -19.17
N GLY A 62 -8.68 33.30 -20.36
CA GLY A 62 -9.00 34.62 -20.93
C GLY A 62 -8.00 35.75 -20.66
N SER A 63 -6.75 35.43 -20.29
CA SER A 63 -5.61 36.37 -20.26
C SER A 63 -5.82 37.64 -19.43
N ASN A 64 -6.43 37.51 -18.26
CA ASN A 64 -6.69 38.63 -17.34
C ASN A 64 -6.33 38.33 -15.87
N LEU A 65 -5.32 37.48 -15.66
CA LEU A 65 -4.83 37.13 -14.33
C LEU A 65 -3.92 38.24 -13.78
N GLU A 66 -4.35 38.89 -12.71
CA GLU A 66 -3.62 39.98 -12.07
C GLU A 66 -3.12 39.56 -10.67
N VAL A 67 -1.83 39.82 -10.38
CA VAL A 67 -1.27 39.68 -9.03
C VAL A 67 -1.60 40.92 -8.21
N VAL A 68 -2.61 40.83 -7.33
CA VAL A 68 -3.06 41.97 -6.52
C VAL A 68 -2.30 42.14 -5.21
N LYS A 69 -1.70 41.06 -4.70
CA LYS A 69 -0.87 41.10 -3.49
C LYS A 69 0.18 39.99 -3.55
N SER A 70 1.40 40.31 -3.10
CA SER A 70 2.45 39.34 -2.85
C SER A 70 3.02 39.50 -1.44
N LYS A 71 3.39 38.38 -0.82
CA LYS A 71 4.14 38.35 0.44
C LYS A 71 5.25 37.32 0.29
N GLN A 72 6.49 37.79 0.27
CA GLN A 72 7.66 36.92 0.14
C GLN A 72 8.17 36.51 1.52
N ASN A 73 8.59 35.26 1.63
CA ASN A 73 9.50 34.80 2.66
C ASN A 73 10.79 34.33 1.95
N PRO A 74 11.85 35.15 1.88
CA PRO A 74 13.03 34.90 1.05
C PRO A 74 13.70 33.54 1.23
N ARG A 75 13.52 32.89 2.40
CA ARG A 75 14.12 31.58 2.70
C ARG A 75 13.17 30.40 2.52
N GLN A 76 11.89 30.67 2.26
CA GLN A 76 10.86 29.63 2.28
C GLN A 76 10.02 29.63 1.00
N GLY A 77 9.62 30.80 0.47
CA GLY A 77 8.68 30.87 -0.64
C GLY A 77 7.94 32.21 -0.80
N ILE A 78 6.79 32.18 -1.47
CA ILE A 78 5.96 33.35 -1.76
C ILE A 78 4.47 33.00 -1.67
N ASP A 79 3.69 33.90 -1.06
CA ASP A 79 2.22 33.90 -1.12
C ASP A 79 1.74 34.96 -2.11
N LEU A 80 0.79 34.60 -2.96
CA LEU A 80 0.17 35.47 -3.96
C LEU A 80 -1.35 35.48 -3.78
N LYS A 81 -1.94 36.66 -3.89
CA LYS A 81 -3.37 36.82 -4.17
C LYS A 81 -3.53 37.27 -5.61
N LEU A 82 -4.39 36.59 -6.33
CA LEU A 82 -4.65 36.81 -7.75
C LEU A 82 -6.13 37.17 -7.95
N LYS A 83 -6.39 37.95 -8.99
CA LYS A 83 -7.74 38.31 -9.44
C LYS A 83 -7.87 38.04 -10.93
N SER A 84 -8.99 37.48 -11.36
CA SER A 84 -9.30 37.26 -12.78
C SER A 84 -10.80 37.29 -13.05
N ALA A 85 -11.21 36.97 -14.29
CA ALA A 85 -12.63 36.87 -14.67
C ALA A 85 -13.37 35.73 -13.94
N ILE A 86 -12.68 34.64 -13.58
CA ILE A 86 -13.31 33.49 -12.93
C ILE A 86 -13.40 33.65 -11.41
N GLY A 87 -12.54 34.48 -10.82
CA GLY A 87 -12.65 34.81 -9.41
C GLY A 87 -11.33 35.28 -8.77
N GLN A 88 -11.24 35.07 -7.46
CA GLN A 88 -10.02 35.35 -6.70
C GLN A 88 -9.30 34.04 -6.44
N GLN A 89 -7.99 34.00 -6.73
CA GLN A 89 -7.15 32.86 -6.38
C GLN A 89 -6.15 33.22 -5.29
N LYS A 90 -5.82 32.25 -4.43
CA LYS A 90 -4.69 32.36 -3.51
C LYS A 90 -3.70 31.24 -3.82
N VAL A 91 -2.45 31.61 -4.03
CA VAL A 91 -1.36 30.69 -4.34
C VAL A 91 -0.30 30.80 -3.28
N THR A 92 0.08 29.68 -2.68
CA THR A 92 1.23 29.58 -1.78
C THR A 92 2.25 28.67 -2.44
N ILE A 93 3.50 29.14 -2.54
CA ILE A 93 4.63 28.40 -3.12
C ILE A 93 5.72 28.34 -2.06
N SER A 94 6.28 27.16 -1.81
CA SER A 94 7.38 26.98 -0.87
C SER A 94 8.36 25.91 -1.31
N VAL A 95 9.62 26.01 -0.91
CA VAL A 95 10.64 24.98 -1.15
C VAL A 95 11.22 24.52 0.18
N ASP A 96 11.08 23.24 0.49
CA ASP A 96 11.70 22.62 1.66
C ASP A 96 13.07 22.04 1.32
N GLN A 97 14.09 22.48 2.05
CA GLN A 97 15.49 22.11 1.87
C GLN A 97 16.07 21.43 3.12
N SER A 98 15.21 20.85 3.97
CA SER A 98 15.64 20.26 5.24
C SER A 98 16.41 18.95 5.09
N GLU A 99 16.27 18.28 3.94
CA GLU A 99 17.00 17.08 3.55
C GLU A 99 17.61 17.26 2.14
N GLY A 100 18.51 16.35 1.74
CA GLY A 100 19.32 16.50 0.52
C GLY A 100 18.55 16.58 -0.80
N SER A 101 17.30 16.09 -0.85
CA SER A 101 16.40 16.28 -1.99
C SER A 101 15.43 17.43 -1.70
N PRO A 102 15.57 18.59 -2.35
CA PRO A 102 14.65 19.70 -2.15
C PRO A 102 13.25 19.33 -2.64
N VAL A 103 12.22 19.86 -1.96
CA VAL A 103 10.82 19.64 -2.33
C VAL A 103 10.11 20.95 -2.57
N LEU A 104 9.69 21.18 -3.81
CA LEU A 104 8.78 22.26 -4.16
C LEU A 104 7.36 21.86 -3.76
N ARG A 105 6.65 22.77 -3.08
CA ARG A 105 5.21 22.67 -2.87
C ARG A 105 4.50 23.91 -3.41
N TYR A 106 3.37 23.71 -4.08
CA TYR A 106 2.45 24.81 -4.35
C TYR A 106 0.99 24.40 -4.10
N THR A 107 0.22 25.32 -3.55
CA THR A 107 -1.22 25.17 -3.31
C THR A 107 -1.96 26.32 -3.97
N ASN A 108 -3.07 26.03 -4.66
CA ASN A 108 -3.95 27.02 -5.28
C ASN A 108 -5.39 26.82 -4.86
N SER A 109 -6.05 27.89 -4.44
CA SER A 109 -7.49 27.93 -4.13
C SER A 109 -8.18 28.98 -4.97
N LEU A 110 -9.46 28.77 -5.28
CA LEU A 110 -10.32 29.67 -6.05
C LEU A 110 -11.58 30.00 -5.24
N ILE A 111 -11.96 31.27 -5.21
CA ILE A 111 -13.30 31.74 -4.83
C ILE A 111 -13.99 32.21 -6.11
N PRO A 112 -14.93 31.42 -6.68
CA PRO A 112 -15.60 31.75 -7.93
C PRO A 112 -16.46 33.01 -7.80
N VAL A 113 -16.47 33.89 -8.80
CA VAL A 113 -17.39 35.05 -8.84
C VAL A 113 -18.75 34.72 -9.44
N LYS A 114 -18.87 33.55 -10.07
CA LYS A 114 -20.09 32.97 -10.65
C LYS A 114 -20.07 31.46 -10.40
N ASP A 115 -21.20 30.81 -10.65
CA ASP A 115 -21.21 29.35 -10.77
C ASP A 115 -20.38 28.97 -12.02
N LEU A 116 -19.40 28.07 -11.86
CA LEU A 116 -18.45 27.74 -12.92
C LEU A 116 -18.51 26.26 -13.28
N MET A 117 -18.77 25.98 -14.55
CA MET A 117 -18.46 24.69 -15.15
C MET A 117 -16.98 24.68 -15.56
N MET A 118 -16.27 23.61 -15.23
CA MET A 118 -14.87 23.36 -15.60
C MET A 118 -14.84 22.30 -16.71
N PRO A 119 -14.91 22.67 -18.00
CA PRO A 119 -14.99 21.70 -19.09
C PRO A 119 -13.63 21.02 -19.38
N SER A 120 -12.53 21.75 -19.21
CA SER A 120 -11.17 21.26 -19.40
C SER A 120 -10.20 22.13 -18.60
N TRP A 121 -9.05 21.55 -18.25
CA TRP A 121 -7.99 22.23 -17.52
C TRP A 121 -6.62 21.81 -18.07
N PRO A 122 -5.67 22.73 -18.26
CA PRO A 122 -4.39 22.38 -18.84
C PRO A 122 -3.51 21.61 -17.84
N LYS A 123 -2.62 20.76 -18.36
CA LYS A 123 -1.66 19.98 -17.59
C LYS A 123 -0.60 20.88 -16.95
N ASP A 124 -0.26 20.63 -15.69
CA ASP A 124 0.51 21.58 -14.88
C ASP A 124 2.04 21.44 -14.94
N ILE A 125 2.59 20.53 -15.76
CA ILE A 125 4.04 20.40 -15.99
C ILE A 125 4.35 20.61 -17.47
N LEU A 126 5.33 21.45 -17.77
CA LEU A 126 5.87 21.63 -19.10
C LEU A 126 7.41 21.57 -19.06
N PHE A 127 7.99 20.59 -19.75
CA PHE A 127 9.43 20.52 -19.96
C PHE A 127 9.85 21.42 -21.12
N ASN A 128 10.89 22.20 -20.90
CA ASN A 128 11.35 23.22 -21.82
C ASN A 128 12.86 23.10 -22.02
N GLY A 129 13.32 23.21 -23.27
CA GLY A 129 14.73 23.23 -23.61
C GLY A 129 15.31 24.64 -23.57
N LYS A 130 16.39 24.87 -24.32
CA LYS A 130 16.95 26.21 -24.50
C LYS A 130 15.90 27.12 -25.14
N ASN A 131 15.92 28.40 -24.77
CA ASN A 131 14.95 29.41 -25.22
C ASN A 131 13.47 29.03 -24.95
N ASN A 132 13.22 28.20 -23.94
CA ASN A 132 11.90 27.69 -23.60
C ASN A 132 11.22 26.85 -24.71
N ASN A 133 11.99 26.20 -25.58
CA ASN A 133 11.45 25.33 -26.62
C ASN A 133 11.22 23.89 -26.11
N PRO A 134 9.97 23.42 -25.99
CA PRO A 134 9.65 22.07 -25.51
C PRO A 134 10.12 20.94 -26.43
N GLU A 135 10.22 21.18 -27.75
CA GLU A 135 10.63 20.17 -28.74
C GLU A 135 12.08 19.73 -28.59
N GLN A 136 12.90 20.50 -27.88
CA GLN A 136 14.31 20.22 -27.63
C GLN A 136 14.54 19.29 -26.42
N THR A 137 13.46 18.75 -25.84
CA THR A 137 13.53 17.93 -24.63
C THR A 137 13.08 16.50 -24.89
N GLU A 138 13.64 15.57 -24.14
CA GLU A 138 13.16 14.17 -24.07
C GLU A 138 13.25 13.71 -22.62
N GLY A 139 12.33 12.85 -22.22
CA GLY A 139 12.27 12.27 -20.89
C GLY A 139 11.68 10.88 -20.89
N LYS A 140 11.86 10.19 -19.77
CA LYS A 140 11.35 8.86 -19.52
C LYS A 140 10.42 8.90 -18.31
N ILE A 141 9.17 8.51 -18.49
CA ILE A 141 8.21 8.28 -17.40
C ILE A 141 8.43 6.84 -16.92
N HIS A 142 8.86 6.67 -15.68
CA HIS A 142 9.12 5.36 -15.09
C HIS A 142 7.87 4.77 -14.44
N ALA A 143 7.07 5.62 -13.80
CA ALA A 143 5.78 5.25 -13.20
C ALA A 143 4.86 6.48 -13.09
N GLY A 144 3.56 6.23 -12.98
CA GLY A 144 2.55 7.28 -12.77
C GLY A 144 1.24 6.71 -12.22
N GLN A 145 0.27 7.59 -12.03
CA GLN A 145 -1.07 7.24 -11.53
C GLN A 145 -1.76 6.20 -12.43
N PHE A 146 -2.54 5.32 -11.80
CA PHE A 146 -3.50 4.45 -12.46
C PHE A 146 -4.76 4.33 -11.60
N GLY A 147 -5.92 4.68 -12.17
CA GLY A 147 -7.17 4.80 -11.44
C GLY A 147 -7.01 5.74 -10.25
N THR A 148 -7.57 5.34 -9.12
CA THR A 148 -7.62 6.10 -7.86
C THR A 148 -6.38 5.93 -6.97
N ARG A 149 -5.33 5.27 -7.45
CA ARG A 149 -4.03 5.22 -6.76
C ARG A 149 -3.43 6.62 -6.64
N THR A 150 -2.28 6.71 -5.98
CA THR A 150 -1.57 7.97 -5.75
C THR A 150 -1.42 8.76 -7.05
N GLY A 151 -1.86 10.02 -7.05
CA GLY A 151 -1.70 10.94 -8.18
C GLY A 151 -0.27 11.42 -8.32
N PHE A 152 0.61 10.61 -8.92
CA PHE A 152 2.04 10.94 -9.04
C PHE A 152 2.59 10.71 -10.46
N LEU A 153 3.78 11.28 -10.71
CA LEU A 153 4.65 10.94 -11.84
C LEU A 153 6.09 10.81 -11.34
N TYR A 154 6.74 9.69 -11.65
CA TYR A 154 8.16 9.47 -11.44
C TYR A 154 8.86 9.43 -12.80
N LEU A 155 9.74 10.40 -13.06
CA LEU A 155 10.30 10.61 -14.40
C LEU A 155 11.71 11.17 -14.35
N SER A 156 12.46 10.96 -15.43
CA SER A 156 13.78 11.56 -15.64
C SER A 156 13.83 12.34 -16.94
N GLN A 157 14.45 13.52 -16.93
CA GLN A 157 14.78 14.25 -18.14
C GLN A 157 16.11 13.71 -18.70
N ILE A 158 16.04 13.10 -19.89
CA ILE A 158 17.19 12.45 -20.55
C ILE A 158 17.82 13.31 -21.64
N ARG A 159 17.09 14.32 -22.14
CA ARG A 159 17.63 15.35 -23.03
C ARG A 159 17.19 16.76 -22.59
N PRO A 160 18.14 17.62 -22.18
CA PRO A 160 19.48 17.24 -21.70
C PRO A 160 19.37 16.31 -20.48
N LYS A 161 20.32 15.40 -20.31
CA LYS A 161 20.41 14.54 -19.12
C LYS A 161 20.68 15.42 -17.90
N SER A 162 19.67 15.62 -17.06
CA SER A 162 19.68 16.71 -16.07
C SER A 162 19.22 16.27 -14.68
N ALA A 163 17.98 15.81 -14.52
CA ALA A 163 17.43 15.45 -13.22
C ALA A 163 16.33 14.39 -13.31
N THR A 164 16.05 13.78 -12.16
CA THR A 164 14.89 12.94 -11.90
C THR A 164 13.96 13.63 -10.91
N LEU A 165 12.66 13.50 -11.15
CA LEU A 165 11.62 14.14 -10.36
C LEU A 165 10.56 13.12 -9.93
N LEU A 166 10.08 13.27 -8.70
CA LEU A 166 8.82 12.69 -8.26
C LEU A 166 7.83 13.82 -8.04
N TYR A 167 6.85 13.95 -8.92
CA TYR A 167 5.70 14.85 -8.77
C TYR A 167 4.57 14.09 -8.08
N LEU A 168 3.92 14.68 -7.08
CA LEU A 168 2.75 14.13 -6.39
C LEU A 168 1.71 15.23 -6.16
N GLN A 169 0.49 14.98 -6.59
CA GLN A 169 -0.68 15.79 -6.28
C GLN A 169 -1.35 15.26 -5.01
N ASN A 170 -1.51 16.11 -3.99
CA ASN A 170 -2.28 15.80 -2.79
C ASN A 170 -3.78 15.85 -3.11
N LEU A 171 -4.30 14.76 -3.65
CA LEU A 171 -5.70 14.63 -4.05
C LEU A 171 -6.67 14.75 -2.86
N THR A 172 -6.24 14.48 -1.63
CA THR A 172 -7.04 14.71 -0.42
C THR A 172 -7.54 16.17 -0.36
N ALA A 173 -6.66 17.13 -0.65
CA ALA A 173 -6.97 18.55 -0.62
C ALA A 173 -8.03 18.95 -1.66
N LEU A 174 -8.21 18.15 -2.71
CA LEU A 174 -9.16 18.40 -3.80
C LEU A 174 -10.51 17.69 -3.59
N SER A 175 -10.70 16.99 -2.46
CA SER A 175 -11.95 16.26 -2.20
C SER A 175 -13.18 17.17 -2.25
N GLU A 176 -13.06 18.42 -1.82
CA GLU A 176 -14.15 19.39 -1.90
C GLU A 176 -14.50 19.79 -3.35
N TYR A 177 -13.51 19.85 -4.25
CA TYR A 177 -13.78 20.02 -5.68
C TYR A 177 -14.56 18.82 -6.22
N ALA A 178 -14.09 17.60 -5.91
CA ALA A 178 -14.69 16.36 -6.38
C ALA A 178 -16.13 16.20 -5.88
N GLU A 179 -16.40 16.49 -4.61
CA GLU A 179 -17.75 16.47 -4.01
C GLU A 179 -18.69 17.45 -4.71
N GLN A 180 -18.26 18.71 -4.92
CA GLN A 180 -19.11 19.73 -5.54
C GLN A 180 -19.42 19.45 -7.00
N THR A 181 -18.45 18.86 -7.72
CA THR A 181 -18.54 18.65 -9.17
C THR A 181 -18.98 17.23 -9.55
N GLU A 182 -19.14 16.34 -8.57
CA GLU A 182 -19.46 14.90 -8.72
C GLU A 182 -18.48 14.13 -9.63
N THR A 183 -17.19 14.42 -9.46
CA THR A 183 -16.10 13.81 -10.25
C THR A 183 -15.25 12.86 -9.40
N SER A 184 -14.61 11.87 -10.02
CA SER A 184 -13.52 11.11 -9.39
C SER A 184 -12.18 11.79 -9.63
N LEU A 185 -11.23 11.60 -8.72
CA LEU A 185 -9.85 12.08 -8.85
C LEU A 185 -8.90 11.01 -9.42
N GLY A 186 -9.44 9.86 -9.83
CA GLY A 186 -8.68 8.85 -10.56
C GLY A 186 -8.22 9.33 -11.94
N ASP A 187 -7.02 8.92 -12.34
CA ASP A 187 -6.40 9.23 -13.65
C ASP A 187 -6.29 10.73 -13.98
N THR A 188 -6.24 11.60 -12.96
CA THR A 188 -6.12 13.05 -13.13
C THR A 188 -4.67 13.53 -13.33
N VAL A 189 -3.69 12.72 -12.89
CA VAL A 189 -2.25 12.95 -13.03
C VAL A 189 -1.69 12.04 -14.13
N GLY A 190 -1.07 12.64 -15.15
CA GLY A 190 -0.63 11.91 -16.36
C GLY A 190 -0.22 12.85 -17.48
N GLY A 191 -0.30 12.40 -18.73
CA GLY A 191 0.02 13.20 -19.93
C GLY A 191 1.11 12.56 -20.77
N GLU A 192 1.60 13.30 -21.77
CA GLU A 192 2.64 12.86 -22.69
C GLU A 192 3.78 13.88 -22.74
N TRP A 193 5.01 13.42 -22.80
CA TRP A 193 6.16 14.33 -22.86
C TRP A 193 6.03 15.29 -24.06
N PRO A 194 6.23 16.61 -23.90
CA PRO A 194 6.76 17.33 -22.73
C PRO A 194 5.69 17.94 -21.80
N GLU A 195 4.40 17.66 -22.01
CA GLU A 195 3.26 18.21 -21.26
C GLU A 195 2.61 17.14 -20.34
N LEU A 196 2.82 17.29 -19.03
CA LEU A 196 2.55 16.25 -18.03
C LEU A 196 1.89 16.83 -16.78
N GLY A 197 1.54 15.98 -15.83
CA GLY A 197 1.08 16.38 -14.49
C GLY A 197 -0.43 16.32 -14.30
N PHE A 198 -0.93 17.12 -13.36
CA PHE A 198 -2.31 17.17 -12.96
C PHE A 198 -3.15 18.05 -13.90
N SER A 199 -4.41 17.64 -14.09
CA SER A 199 -5.46 18.45 -14.69
C SER A 199 -6.75 18.23 -13.90
N LEU A 200 -7.52 19.30 -13.66
CA LEU A 200 -8.82 19.17 -13.02
C LEU A 200 -9.73 18.28 -13.89
N PRO A 201 -10.40 17.28 -13.30
CA PRO A 201 -11.35 16.48 -14.06
C PRO A 201 -12.55 17.35 -14.48
N PRO A 202 -13.11 17.13 -15.68
CA PRO A 202 -14.26 17.89 -16.15
C PRO A 202 -15.44 17.81 -15.19
N SER A 203 -15.97 18.96 -14.77
CA SER A 203 -17.03 19.03 -13.76
C SER A 203 -18.37 18.54 -14.32
N LYS A 204 -19.10 17.69 -13.59
CA LYS A 204 -20.50 17.34 -13.93
C LYS A 204 -21.50 18.35 -13.37
N LYS A 205 -21.17 18.95 -12.23
CA LYS A 205 -21.91 20.04 -11.58
C LYS A 205 -21.04 21.28 -11.41
N PRO A 206 -21.62 22.49 -11.39
CA PRO A 206 -20.82 23.70 -11.30
C PRO A 206 -20.21 23.87 -9.91
N LEU A 207 -19.02 24.48 -9.86
CA LEU A 207 -18.49 25.06 -8.63
C LEU A 207 -19.36 26.26 -8.24
N PRO A 208 -19.95 26.31 -7.03
CA PRO A 208 -20.81 27.40 -6.61
C PRO A 208 -20.06 28.72 -6.44
N LYS A 209 -20.71 29.82 -6.83
CA LYS A 209 -20.26 31.17 -6.57
C LYS A 209 -19.94 31.40 -5.10
N GLY A 210 -18.82 32.06 -4.83
CA GLY A 210 -18.44 32.56 -3.51
C GLY A 210 -17.94 31.49 -2.54
N LYS A 211 -17.95 30.21 -2.93
CA LYS A 211 -17.42 29.11 -2.12
C LYS A 211 -15.96 28.86 -2.48
N GLU A 212 -15.06 28.96 -1.50
CA GLU A 212 -13.64 28.65 -1.70
C GLU A 212 -13.46 27.16 -1.99
N VAL A 213 -12.59 26.82 -2.94
CA VAL A 213 -12.25 25.44 -3.28
C VAL A 213 -10.76 25.35 -3.66
N ILE A 214 -10.09 24.29 -3.23
CA ILE A 214 -8.70 24.03 -3.62
C ILE A 214 -8.70 23.40 -5.03
N LEU A 215 -7.92 24.00 -5.94
CA LEU A 215 -7.75 23.52 -7.31
C LEU A 215 -6.47 22.71 -7.48
N ALA A 216 -5.44 22.97 -6.67
CA ALA A 216 -4.20 22.18 -6.70
C ALA A 216 -3.47 22.21 -5.34
N ASP A 217 -2.79 21.12 -4.99
CA ASP A 217 -1.81 21.03 -3.91
C ASP A 217 -0.73 20.01 -4.32
N ALA A 218 0.37 20.48 -4.90
CA ALA A 218 1.40 19.62 -5.50
C ALA A 218 2.69 19.64 -4.67
N PHE A 219 3.39 18.50 -4.66
CA PHE A 219 4.70 18.28 -4.06
C PHE A 219 5.63 17.70 -5.12
N ILE A 220 6.83 18.26 -5.28
CA ILE A 220 7.80 17.80 -6.27
C ILE A 220 9.16 17.65 -5.61
N ALA A 221 9.62 16.41 -5.48
CA ALA A 221 10.97 16.11 -5.00
C ALA A 221 11.94 15.98 -6.17
N PHE A 222 13.12 16.58 -6.02
CA PHE A 222 14.14 16.63 -7.08
C PHE A 222 15.39 15.84 -6.69
N SER A 223 16.00 15.20 -7.69
CA SER A 223 17.34 14.60 -7.60
C SER A 223 18.13 14.88 -8.87
N GLU A 224 19.42 15.17 -8.72
CA GLU A 224 20.36 15.29 -9.85
C GLU A 224 20.66 13.95 -10.52
N GLU A 225 20.40 12.86 -9.79
CA GLU A 225 20.63 11.51 -10.29
C GLU A 225 19.65 11.18 -11.42
N VAL A 226 20.20 10.79 -12.57
CA VAL A 226 19.42 10.23 -13.69
C VAL A 226 19.79 8.76 -13.81
N PRO A 227 18.97 7.85 -13.25
CA PRO A 227 19.36 6.44 -13.11
C PRO A 227 19.42 5.75 -14.47
N GLU A 228 20.53 5.07 -14.73
CA GLU A 228 20.73 4.24 -15.93
C GLU A 228 20.40 2.77 -15.68
N LYS A 229 20.61 2.30 -14.45
CA LYS A 229 20.36 0.93 -14.04
C LYS A 229 19.06 0.84 -13.25
N GLU A 230 18.46 -0.34 -13.28
CA GLU A 230 17.20 -0.63 -12.60
C GLU A 230 17.29 -0.50 -11.06
N PRO A 231 18.32 -1.05 -10.37
CA PRO A 231 18.42 -0.89 -8.91
C PRO A 231 18.49 0.57 -8.45
N ASP A 232 19.27 1.41 -9.16
CA ASP A 232 19.38 2.85 -8.88
C ASP A 232 18.03 3.56 -9.06
N MET A 233 17.30 3.22 -10.13
CA MET A 233 15.98 3.76 -10.41
C MET A 233 14.96 3.41 -9.31
N ILE A 234 15.00 2.17 -8.81
CA ILE A 234 14.13 1.68 -7.74
C ILE A 234 14.45 2.34 -6.40
N ARG A 235 15.74 2.40 -6.02
CA ARG A 235 16.18 3.07 -4.79
C ARG A 235 15.75 4.53 -4.78
N LEU A 236 16.02 5.26 -5.87
CA LEU A 236 15.70 6.67 -5.97
C LEU A 236 14.19 6.92 -5.90
N TYR A 237 13.36 6.04 -6.47
CA TYR A 237 11.90 6.12 -6.32
C TYR A 237 11.47 6.06 -4.85
N LEU A 238 11.97 5.07 -4.10
CA LEU A 238 11.64 4.88 -2.68
C LEU A 238 12.09 6.08 -1.85
N ASP A 239 13.30 6.60 -2.11
CA ASP A 239 13.86 7.74 -1.39
C ASP A 239 13.06 9.03 -1.65
N LEU A 240 12.72 9.33 -2.91
CA LEU A 240 11.92 10.50 -3.25
C LEU A 240 10.47 10.38 -2.73
N LEU A 241 9.90 9.17 -2.74
CA LEU A 241 8.56 8.94 -2.19
C LEU A 241 8.53 9.17 -0.67
N ALA A 242 9.49 8.58 0.06
CA ALA A 242 9.63 8.82 1.50
C ALA A 242 9.87 10.29 1.83
N ARG A 243 10.64 10.98 0.98
CA ARG A 243 10.90 12.41 1.10
C ARG A 243 9.63 13.26 1.00
N ILE A 244 8.77 12.99 0.01
CA ILE A 244 7.47 13.67 -0.12
C ILE A 244 6.54 13.29 1.04
N TYR A 245 6.51 12.01 1.39
CA TYR A 245 5.65 11.49 2.47
C TYR A 245 5.85 12.22 3.80
N LEU A 246 7.11 12.55 4.15
CA LEU A 246 7.43 13.31 5.35
C LEU A 246 6.75 14.69 5.39
N LEU A 247 6.62 15.34 4.23
CA LEU A 247 6.01 16.67 4.09
C LEU A 247 4.50 16.64 3.82
N LEU A 248 3.98 15.49 3.37
CA LEU A 248 2.57 15.35 3.06
C LEU A 248 1.71 15.54 4.33
N PRO A 249 0.60 16.31 4.27
CA PRO A 249 -0.39 16.34 5.33
C PRO A 249 -0.95 14.94 5.55
N LYS A 250 -0.75 14.41 6.76
CA LYS A 250 -1.16 13.06 7.13
C LYS A 250 -2.46 13.12 7.93
N PRO A 251 -3.48 12.32 7.59
CA PRO A 251 -4.66 12.21 8.43
C PRO A 251 -4.28 11.60 9.78
N GLN A 252 -4.98 12.01 10.84
CA GLN A 252 -4.77 11.42 12.16
C GLN A 252 -5.42 10.04 12.22
N THR A 253 -4.67 9.05 12.69
CA THR A 253 -5.23 7.72 12.98
C THR A 253 -5.97 7.72 14.31
N ALA A 254 -6.92 6.80 14.48
CA ALA A 254 -7.62 6.58 15.73
C ALA A 254 -7.32 5.18 16.29
N TYR A 255 -7.33 5.05 17.61
CA TYR A 255 -7.32 3.73 18.22
C TYR A 255 -8.65 3.01 17.98
N LYS A 256 -8.59 1.76 17.52
CA LYS A 256 -9.72 0.83 17.44
C LYS A 256 -9.54 -0.27 18.49
N HIS A 257 -10.60 -0.57 19.24
CA HIS A 257 -10.58 -1.64 20.22
C HIS A 257 -10.71 -3.01 19.54
N TRP A 258 -9.60 -3.44 18.94
CA TRP A 258 -9.48 -4.71 18.21
C TRP A 258 -9.88 -5.96 19.02
N PRO A 259 -9.77 -6.02 20.37
CA PRO A 259 -10.21 -7.20 21.10
C PRO A 259 -11.70 -7.49 20.90
N ASP A 260 -12.54 -6.46 20.97
CA ASP A 260 -13.99 -6.64 20.77
C ASP A 260 -14.32 -6.96 19.31
N ILE A 261 -13.59 -6.38 18.36
CA ILE A 261 -13.78 -6.63 16.93
C ILE A 261 -13.44 -8.09 16.61
N LEU A 262 -12.32 -8.58 17.14
CA LEU A 262 -11.89 -9.96 16.98
C LEU A 262 -12.91 -10.92 17.59
N ASP A 263 -13.39 -10.67 18.81
CA ASP A 263 -14.37 -11.55 19.47
C ASP A 263 -15.68 -11.65 18.68
N LYS A 264 -16.16 -10.53 18.09
CA LYS A 264 -17.35 -10.53 17.22
C LYS A 264 -17.10 -11.28 15.91
N GLY A 265 -15.98 -11.02 15.24
CA GLY A 265 -15.62 -11.70 13.99
C GLY A 265 -15.39 -13.20 14.18
N LEU A 266 -14.73 -13.61 15.26
CA LEU A 266 -14.53 -15.02 15.61
C LEU A 266 -15.86 -15.72 15.88
N LYS A 267 -16.77 -15.07 16.61
CA LYS A 267 -18.11 -15.58 16.86
C LYS A 267 -18.85 -15.82 15.55
N ASP A 268 -18.92 -14.80 14.69
CA ASP A 268 -19.68 -14.88 13.45
C ASP A 268 -19.06 -15.87 12.46
N LEU A 269 -17.73 -15.98 12.40
CA LEU A 269 -17.02 -16.98 11.60
C LEU A 269 -17.38 -18.42 12.01
N ILE A 270 -17.52 -18.68 13.32
CA ILE A 270 -17.81 -20.02 13.85
C ILE A 270 -19.32 -20.34 13.78
N ASP A 271 -20.15 -19.39 14.20
CA ASP A 271 -21.56 -19.62 14.45
C ASP A 271 -22.43 -19.41 13.19
N SER A 272 -21.98 -18.61 12.22
CA SER A 272 -22.77 -18.32 11.02
C SER A 272 -22.79 -19.50 10.05
N PRO A 273 -23.97 -20.06 9.71
CA PRO A 273 -24.07 -21.13 8.71
C PRO A 273 -23.67 -20.65 7.30
N GLY A 274 -23.70 -19.34 7.04
CA GLY A 274 -23.24 -18.75 5.78
C GLY A 274 -21.75 -18.96 5.54
N CYS A 275 -20.94 -19.13 6.59
CA CYS A 275 -19.50 -19.32 6.47
C CYS A 275 -19.11 -20.76 6.11
N TRP A 276 -20.01 -21.74 6.21
CA TRP A 276 -19.64 -23.16 6.17
C TRP A 276 -20.38 -23.94 5.08
N SER A 277 -19.66 -24.87 4.46
CA SER A 277 -20.22 -25.96 3.67
C SER A 277 -19.81 -27.32 4.25
N GLN A 278 -20.61 -28.35 3.95
CA GLN A 278 -20.30 -29.73 4.33
C GLN A 278 -20.18 -30.61 3.08
N VAL A 279 -19.04 -31.29 2.94
CA VAL A 279 -18.76 -32.22 1.83
C VAL A 279 -18.10 -33.47 2.39
N ASN A 280 -18.61 -34.65 2.04
CA ASN A 280 -18.09 -35.96 2.46
C ASN A 280 -17.81 -36.08 3.97
N GLY A 281 -18.71 -35.56 4.81
CA GLY A 281 -18.61 -35.66 6.26
C GLY A 281 -17.65 -34.67 6.93
N HIS A 282 -16.96 -33.82 6.14
CA HIS A 282 -16.11 -32.75 6.64
C HIS A 282 -16.77 -31.38 6.45
N LYS A 283 -16.47 -30.44 7.35
CA LYS A 283 -16.87 -29.03 7.22
C LYS A 283 -15.72 -28.23 6.65
N TYR A 284 -16.03 -27.34 5.73
CA TYR A 284 -15.08 -26.43 5.10
C TYR A 284 -15.65 -25.01 5.13
N PHE A 285 -14.79 -24.02 5.23
CA PHE A 285 -15.20 -22.65 5.01
C PHE A 285 -15.54 -22.40 3.55
N ASN A 286 -16.62 -21.67 3.31
CA ASN A 286 -16.91 -21.05 2.01
C ASN A 286 -15.91 -19.93 1.75
N ALA A 287 -15.69 -19.57 0.49
CA ALA A 287 -14.91 -18.37 0.14
C ALA A 287 -15.69 -17.10 0.53
N TYR A 288 -17.00 -17.10 0.26
CA TYR A 288 -17.91 -15.99 0.53
C TYR A 288 -19.10 -16.44 1.38
N VAL A 289 -19.67 -15.52 2.16
CA VAL A 289 -20.84 -15.78 2.98
C VAL A 289 -22.00 -16.24 2.09
N SER A 290 -22.57 -17.40 2.41
CA SER A 290 -23.71 -18.02 1.72
C SER A 290 -23.46 -18.41 0.26
N ASP A 291 -22.19 -18.53 -0.17
CA ASP A 291 -21.84 -19.18 -1.44
C ASP A 291 -21.72 -20.70 -1.27
N TYR A 292 -22.78 -21.41 -1.66
CA TYR A 292 -22.85 -22.88 -1.60
C TYR A 292 -22.63 -23.57 -2.96
N GLU A 293 -22.51 -22.78 -4.03
CA GLU A 293 -22.32 -23.28 -5.40
C GLU A 293 -20.84 -23.51 -5.71
N THR A 294 -19.95 -22.66 -5.20
CA THR A 294 -18.51 -22.83 -5.39
C THR A 294 -17.95 -23.94 -4.49
N PRO A 295 -17.12 -24.87 -5.01
CA PRO A 295 -16.41 -25.85 -4.17
C PRO A 295 -15.52 -25.18 -3.11
N PRO A 296 -15.33 -25.82 -1.94
CA PRO A 296 -14.32 -25.38 -1.00
C PRO A 296 -12.92 -25.32 -1.64
N GLU A 297 -12.14 -24.30 -1.27
CA GLU A 297 -10.77 -24.07 -1.74
C GLU A 297 -9.77 -24.25 -0.60
N ILE A 298 -8.61 -24.86 -0.90
CA ILE A 298 -7.55 -25.07 0.10
C ILE A 298 -6.95 -23.75 0.59
N MET A 299 -6.83 -22.75 -0.30
CA MET A 299 -6.32 -21.43 0.07
C MET A 299 -7.20 -20.80 1.14
N VAL A 300 -8.54 -20.83 0.98
CA VAL A 300 -9.50 -20.34 1.99
C VAL A 300 -9.26 -21.01 3.34
N GLN A 301 -9.10 -22.33 3.37
CA GLN A 301 -8.88 -23.05 4.63
C GLN A 301 -7.58 -22.60 5.31
N LEU A 302 -6.50 -22.46 4.54
CA LEU A 302 -5.18 -22.10 5.06
C LEU A 302 -5.05 -20.60 5.40
N ALA A 303 -5.70 -19.73 4.63
CA ALA A 303 -5.77 -18.28 4.83
C ALA A 303 -6.48 -17.92 6.13
N VAL A 304 -7.46 -18.72 6.57
CA VAL A 304 -8.10 -18.57 7.89
C VAL A 304 -7.27 -19.27 8.98
N LEU A 305 -6.76 -20.48 8.71
CA LEU A 305 -6.07 -21.28 9.73
C LEU A 305 -4.77 -20.63 10.24
N LEU A 306 -4.01 -19.96 9.38
CA LEU A 306 -2.74 -19.33 9.79
C LEU A 306 -2.92 -18.13 10.73
N PRO A 307 -3.76 -17.13 10.44
CA PRO A 307 -4.06 -16.08 11.40
C PRO A 307 -4.65 -16.61 12.72
N LEU A 308 -5.48 -17.65 12.67
CA LEU A 308 -5.94 -18.32 13.90
C LEU A 308 -4.79 -18.93 14.69
N LEU A 309 -3.78 -19.52 14.01
CA LEU A 309 -2.57 -20.01 14.65
C LEU A 309 -1.80 -18.89 15.37
N ASP A 310 -1.59 -17.75 14.70
CA ASP A 310 -0.95 -16.58 15.31
C ASP A 310 -1.73 -16.13 16.56
N TYR A 311 -3.06 -16.13 16.51
CA TYR A 311 -3.91 -15.76 17.64
C TYR A 311 -3.82 -16.74 18.80
N VAL A 312 -3.82 -18.06 18.58
CA VAL A 312 -3.71 -19.03 19.68
C VAL A 312 -2.31 -19.05 20.30
N GLU A 313 -1.26 -18.85 19.50
CA GLU A 313 0.11 -18.68 20.02
C GLU A 313 0.22 -17.43 20.89
N TRP A 314 -0.46 -16.34 20.51
CA TRP A 314 -0.47 -15.10 21.26
C TRP A 314 -1.37 -15.12 22.50
N SER A 315 -2.55 -15.72 22.40
CA SER A 315 -3.56 -15.72 23.46
C SER A 315 -3.46 -16.88 24.44
N GLU A 316 -2.67 -17.91 24.10
CA GLU A 316 -2.59 -19.19 24.81
C GLU A 316 -3.96 -19.92 24.92
N LYS A 317 -4.95 -19.53 24.11
CA LYS A 317 -6.27 -20.17 24.05
C LYS A 317 -6.28 -21.34 23.07
N GLU A 318 -7.16 -22.32 23.30
CA GLU A 318 -7.47 -23.35 22.30
C GLU A 318 -8.74 -23.00 21.52
N LEU A 319 -8.74 -23.30 20.21
CA LEU A 319 -9.88 -23.08 19.33
C LEU A 319 -10.25 -24.38 18.59
N GLU A 320 -11.43 -24.94 18.91
CA GLU A 320 -11.93 -26.19 18.29
C GLU A 320 -12.12 -26.07 16.77
N VAL A 321 -12.42 -24.88 16.27
CA VAL A 321 -12.57 -24.62 14.84
C VAL A 321 -11.29 -24.98 14.06
N MET A 322 -10.10 -24.78 14.65
CA MET A 322 -8.83 -25.14 14.00
C MET A 322 -8.70 -26.64 13.78
N LYS A 323 -9.17 -27.47 14.73
CA LYS A 323 -9.18 -28.93 14.58
C LYS A 323 -10.11 -29.35 13.44
N THR A 324 -11.27 -28.70 13.33
CA THR A 324 -12.24 -28.93 12.24
C THR A 324 -11.64 -28.66 10.87
N ILE A 325 -11.01 -27.50 10.68
CA ILE A 325 -10.36 -27.13 9.39
C ILE A 325 -9.24 -28.12 9.05
N LYS A 326 -8.35 -28.41 10.01
CA LYS A 326 -7.22 -29.31 9.81
C LYS A 326 -7.64 -30.72 9.39
N ALA A 327 -8.75 -31.22 9.93
CA ALA A 327 -9.27 -32.55 9.59
C ALA A 327 -9.69 -32.66 8.11
N GLY A 328 -10.05 -31.56 7.45
CA GLY A 328 -10.42 -31.53 6.03
C GLY A 328 -9.25 -31.35 5.07
N LEU A 329 -8.08 -30.87 5.53
CA LEU A 329 -6.93 -30.59 4.65
C LEU A 329 -6.46 -31.79 3.80
N PRO A 330 -6.39 -33.03 4.33
CA PRO A 330 -5.95 -34.18 3.54
C PRO A 330 -6.83 -34.47 2.32
N SER A 331 -8.09 -34.05 2.35
CA SER A 331 -9.04 -34.27 1.25
C SER A 331 -8.71 -33.46 -0.01
N PHE A 332 -7.84 -32.46 0.08
CA PHE A 332 -7.37 -31.69 -1.08
C PHE A 332 -6.19 -32.33 -1.82
N TYR A 333 -5.57 -33.38 -1.27
CA TYR A 333 -4.40 -34.01 -1.89
C TYR A 333 -4.79 -34.99 -3.01
N ASP A 334 -4.31 -34.74 -4.23
CA ASP A 334 -4.47 -35.66 -5.36
C ASP A 334 -3.28 -36.61 -5.44
N LYS A 335 -3.53 -37.90 -5.15
CA LYS A 335 -2.49 -38.94 -5.15
C LYS A 335 -1.91 -39.24 -6.53
N LYS A 336 -2.66 -38.99 -7.61
CA LYS A 336 -2.22 -39.29 -8.98
C LYS A 336 -1.27 -38.20 -9.47
N LEU A 337 -1.56 -36.94 -9.16
CA LEU A 337 -0.71 -35.81 -9.49
C LEU A 337 0.47 -35.68 -8.53
N GLY A 338 0.29 -36.11 -7.27
CA GLY A 338 1.29 -35.96 -6.21
C GLY A 338 1.38 -34.53 -5.71
N THR A 339 0.25 -33.86 -5.53
CA THR A 339 0.17 -32.49 -5.03
C THR A 339 -1.21 -32.18 -4.46
N ILE A 340 -1.29 -31.16 -3.61
CA ILE A 340 -2.55 -30.52 -3.27
C ILE A 340 -3.22 -29.86 -4.48
N MET A 341 -4.55 -29.89 -4.48
CA MET A 341 -5.43 -29.25 -5.47
C MET A 341 -6.00 -27.93 -4.92
N ARG A 342 -6.33 -26.99 -5.82
CA ARG A 342 -7.02 -25.74 -5.47
C ARG A 342 -8.41 -26.02 -4.90
N TRP A 343 -9.24 -26.65 -5.72
CA TRP A 343 -10.62 -27.02 -5.42
C TRP A 343 -10.65 -28.37 -4.70
N LEU A 344 -11.63 -28.57 -3.82
CA LEU A 344 -11.84 -29.85 -3.17
C LEU A 344 -12.20 -30.92 -4.24
N PRO A 345 -11.38 -31.98 -4.44
CA PRO A 345 -11.62 -32.99 -5.48
C PRO A 345 -12.99 -33.67 -5.38
N ALA A 346 -13.51 -33.83 -4.16
CA ALA A 346 -14.83 -34.44 -3.91
C ALA A 346 -16.03 -33.59 -4.38
N ALA A 347 -15.81 -32.34 -4.76
CA ALA A 347 -16.83 -31.41 -5.26
C ALA A 347 -16.47 -30.83 -6.64
N GLU A 348 -15.58 -31.51 -7.38
CA GLU A 348 -15.13 -31.07 -8.72
C GLU A 348 -16.29 -30.97 -9.73
N ASP A 349 -17.38 -31.72 -9.51
CA ASP A 349 -18.60 -31.70 -10.33
C ASP A 349 -19.34 -30.35 -10.34
N LYS A 350 -19.09 -29.49 -9.33
CA LYS A 350 -19.65 -28.15 -9.29
C LYS A 350 -18.90 -27.13 -10.15
N LEU A 351 -17.73 -27.48 -10.70
CA LEU A 351 -16.95 -26.59 -11.57
C LEU A 351 -17.52 -26.62 -13.00
N LYS A 352 -18.43 -25.70 -13.34
CA LYS A 352 -19.14 -25.70 -14.64
C LYS A 352 -18.51 -24.77 -15.69
N GLY A 353 -17.34 -24.19 -15.40
CA GLY A 353 -16.61 -23.33 -16.33
C GLY A 353 -17.20 -21.92 -16.47
N GLU A 354 -17.86 -21.41 -15.43
CA GLU A 354 -18.39 -20.05 -15.42
C GLU A 354 -17.28 -18.98 -15.51
N GLU A 355 -16.07 -19.33 -15.06
CA GLU A 355 -14.85 -18.55 -15.19
C GLU A 355 -13.70 -19.47 -15.64
N GLU A 356 -12.66 -18.93 -16.27
CA GLU A 356 -11.53 -19.71 -16.83
C GLU A 356 -10.90 -20.67 -15.80
N GLN A 357 -10.80 -20.22 -14.55
CA GLN A 357 -10.28 -20.97 -13.41
C GLN A 357 -11.28 -21.95 -12.76
N LYS A 358 -12.59 -21.81 -13.01
CA LYS A 358 -13.64 -22.71 -12.48
C LYS A 358 -13.83 -23.92 -13.39
N VAL A 359 -12.72 -24.50 -13.83
CA VAL A 359 -12.66 -25.69 -14.67
C VAL A 359 -11.80 -26.73 -13.98
N PRO A 360 -12.23 -28.01 -13.93
CA PRO A 360 -11.42 -29.13 -13.43
C PRO A 360 -9.96 -29.06 -13.86
N LYS A 361 -9.06 -29.12 -12.87
CA LYS A 361 -7.59 -29.12 -13.02
C LYS A 361 -6.97 -27.92 -13.73
N VAL A 362 -7.71 -26.85 -14.00
CA VAL A 362 -7.10 -25.57 -14.40
C VAL A 362 -6.52 -24.94 -13.15
N MET A 363 -5.24 -24.58 -13.23
CA MET A 363 -4.52 -23.94 -12.14
C MET A 363 -4.13 -22.53 -12.55
N ASP A 364 -4.42 -21.62 -11.64
CA ASP A 364 -3.89 -20.27 -11.57
C ASP A 364 -2.48 -20.36 -10.96
N SER A 365 -1.47 -19.79 -11.62
CA SER A 365 -0.07 -20.15 -11.38
C SER A 365 0.39 -19.87 -9.96
N TRP A 366 0.08 -18.70 -9.41
CA TRP A 366 0.41 -18.39 -8.01
C TRP A 366 -0.34 -19.30 -7.02
N TYR A 367 -1.52 -19.76 -7.38
CA TYR A 367 -2.42 -20.55 -6.52
C TYR A 367 -1.89 -21.95 -6.23
N LEU A 368 -0.97 -22.49 -7.04
CA LEU A 368 -0.22 -23.69 -6.67
C LEU A 368 0.71 -23.43 -5.47
N HIS A 369 1.36 -22.27 -5.46
CA HIS A 369 2.47 -21.98 -4.55
C HIS A 369 2.02 -21.38 -3.22
N HIS A 370 0.94 -20.59 -3.22
CA HIS A 370 0.45 -19.93 -2.01
C HIS A 370 -0.02 -20.91 -0.91
N PRO A 371 -0.87 -21.92 -1.19
CA PRO A 371 -1.19 -22.97 -0.23
C PRO A 371 0.04 -23.74 0.27
N LEU A 372 1.04 -24.00 -0.59
CA LEU A 372 2.29 -24.65 -0.18
C LEU A 372 3.08 -23.78 0.80
N LEU A 373 3.16 -22.48 0.55
CA LEU A 373 3.78 -21.54 1.47
C LEU A 373 3.07 -21.60 2.84
N ASN A 374 1.74 -21.65 2.85
CA ASN A 374 0.99 -21.71 4.10
C ASN A 374 1.12 -23.05 4.83
N LEU A 375 1.13 -24.18 4.11
CA LEU A 375 1.44 -25.49 4.69
C LEU A 375 2.86 -25.51 5.28
N SER A 376 3.84 -24.91 4.60
CA SER A 376 5.21 -24.85 5.12
C SER A 376 5.33 -24.04 6.42
N ARG A 377 4.53 -22.97 6.56
CA ARG A 377 4.48 -22.16 7.79
C ARG A 377 3.94 -23.00 8.95
N LEU A 378 2.88 -23.79 8.72
CA LEU A 378 2.38 -24.74 9.70
C LEU A 378 3.41 -25.85 10.02
N ALA A 379 4.08 -26.39 9.00
CA ALA A 379 5.10 -27.42 9.14
C ALA A 379 6.30 -26.95 9.99
N LEU A 380 6.76 -25.72 9.79
CA LEU A 380 7.84 -25.10 10.58
C LEU A 380 7.45 -24.90 12.05
N LYS A 381 6.16 -24.86 12.35
CA LYS A 381 5.60 -24.85 13.71
C LYS A 381 5.36 -26.26 14.27
N GLY A 382 5.76 -27.30 13.55
CA GLY A 382 5.70 -28.70 13.99
C GLY A 382 4.42 -29.45 13.61
N ASP A 383 3.56 -28.89 12.75
CA ASP A 383 2.35 -29.58 12.29
C ASP A 383 2.71 -30.71 11.31
N LYS A 384 2.63 -31.96 11.80
CA LYS A 384 3.03 -33.15 11.03
C LYS A 384 2.20 -33.39 9.78
N MET A 385 0.90 -33.06 9.81
CA MET A 385 0.03 -33.23 8.65
C MET A 385 0.41 -32.23 7.56
N ALA A 386 0.62 -30.98 7.96
CA ALA A 386 1.09 -29.95 7.03
C ALA A 386 2.47 -30.27 6.46
N THR A 387 3.40 -30.80 7.27
CA THR A 387 4.71 -31.27 6.80
C THR A 387 4.57 -32.32 5.71
N GLN A 388 3.71 -33.34 5.91
CA GLN A 388 3.50 -34.38 4.91
C GLN A 388 2.94 -33.80 3.60
N LEU A 389 1.83 -33.07 3.67
CA LEU A 389 1.18 -32.47 2.49
C LEU A 389 2.12 -31.53 1.73
N PHE A 390 2.92 -30.74 2.45
CA PHE A 390 3.88 -29.83 1.88
C PHE A 390 4.99 -30.59 1.13
N LEU A 391 5.70 -31.48 1.82
CA LEU A 391 6.85 -32.19 1.23
C LEU A 391 6.44 -33.08 0.06
N ASP A 392 5.30 -33.77 0.17
CA ASP A 392 4.77 -34.62 -0.90
C ASP A 392 4.45 -33.84 -2.17
N SER A 393 4.13 -32.55 -2.06
CA SER A 393 3.77 -31.68 -3.19
C SER A 393 4.98 -31.01 -3.86
N LEU A 394 6.18 -31.06 -3.27
CA LEU A 394 7.33 -30.28 -3.75
C LEU A 394 7.86 -30.75 -5.11
N ASP A 395 7.89 -32.05 -5.35
CA ASP A 395 8.39 -32.58 -6.64
C ASP A 395 7.49 -32.16 -7.80
N PHE A 396 6.17 -32.06 -7.58
CA PHE A 396 5.24 -31.49 -8.56
C PHE A 396 5.55 -30.02 -8.82
N ALA A 397 5.70 -29.22 -7.76
CA ALA A 397 5.99 -27.79 -7.89
C ALA A 397 7.31 -27.52 -8.63
N ILE A 398 8.36 -28.30 -8.37
CA ILE A 398 9.64 -28.22 -9.07
C ILE A 398 9.48 -28.61 -10.54
N ARG A 399 8.72 -29.66 -10.85
CA ARG A 399 8.42 -30.06 -12.24
C ARG A 399 7.72 -28.95 -13.03
N VAL A 400 6.76 -28.27 -12.41
CA VAL A 400 6.06 -27.11 -13.00
C VAL A 400 7.06 -25.98 -13.28
N ALA A 401 7.89 -25.62 -12.28
CA ALA A 401 8.89 -24.57 -12.43
C ALA A 401 9.89 -24.87 -13.55
N HIS A 402 10.34 -26.12 -13.69
CA HIS A 402 11.24 -26.54 -14.76
C HIS A 402 10.58 -26.50 -16.13
N HIS A 403 9.32 -26.96 -16.24
CA HIS A 403 8.57 -26.95 -17.49
C HIS A 403 8.41 -25.53 -18.04
N PHE A 404 8.02 -24.59 -17.18
CA PHE A 404 7.85 -23.18 -17.53
C PHE A 404 9.14 -22.35 -17.44
N LYS A 405 10.29 -22.98 -17.20
CA LYS A 405 11.60 -22.30 -17.10
C LYS A 405 11.58 -21.12 -16.12
N TYR A 406 10.88 -21.27 -14.99
CA TYR A 406 10.72 -20.24 -13.96
C TYR A 406 10.05 -18.95 -14.46
N GLN A 407 9.20 -19.06 -15.48
CA GLN A 407 8.37 -17.99 -16.03
C GLN A 407 6.97 -18.53 -16.30
N TRP A 408 6.03 -18.27 -15.39
CA TRP A 408 4.73 -18.93 -15.39
C TRP A 408 3.71 -18.24 -16.31
N PRO A 409 2.83 -19.02 -16.97
CA PRO A 409 1.63 -18.47 -17.61
C PRO A 409 0.63 -17.98 -16.56
N VAL A 410 -0.51 -17.42 -16.97
CA VAL A 410 -1.62 -17.15 -16.05
C VAL A 410 -2.32 -18.45 -15.67
N PHE A 411 -2.77 -19.21 -16.68
CA PHE A 411 -3.47 -20.48 -16.45
C PHE A 411 -2.84 -21.64 -17.20
N TYR A 412 -2.81 -22.81 -16.58
CA TYR A 412 -2.39 -24.07 -17.20
C TYR A 412 -3.16 -25.29 -16.65
N LYS A 413 -3.08 -26.42 -17.36
CA LYS A 413 -3.65 -27.70 -16.93
C LYS A 413 -2.66 -28.45 -16.02
N MET A 414 -3.08 -28.86 -14.83
CA MET A 414 -2.17 -29.51 -13.87
C MET A 414 -1.66 -30.90 -14.32
N ASP A 415 -2.45 -31.64 -15.10
CA ASP A 415 -2.10 -33.00 -15.52
C ASP A 415 -1.23 -33.05 -16.78
N THR A 416 -1.37 -32.08 -17.69
CA THR A 416 -0.60 -32.02 -18.94
C THR A 416 0.45 -30.91 -18.99
N LEU A 417 0.34 -29.90 -18.12
CA LEU A 417 1.08 -28.63 -18.15
C LEU A 417 0.81 -27.79 -19.41
N GLU A 418 -0.26 -28.09 -20.15
CA GLU A 418 -0.70 -27.29 -21.29
C GLU A 418 -1.12 -25.89 -20.83
N VAL A 419 -0.62 -24.86 -21.51
CA VAL A 419 -0.97 -23.46 -21.23
C VAL A 419 -2.39 -23.19 -21.70
N VAL A 420 -3.24 -22.74 -20.77
CA VAL A 420 -4.61 -22.30 -21.05
C VAL A 420 -4.63 -20.80 -21.36
N LYS A 421 -3.85 -20.01 -20.60
CA LYS A 421 -3.70 -18.57 -20.80
C LYS A 421 -2.27 -18.13 -20.50
N ALA A 422 -1.55 -17.73 -21.53
CA ALA A 422 -0.13 -17.40 -21.41
C ALA A 422 0.12 -16.05 -20.73
N GLU A 423 -0.69 -15.03 -21.05
CA GLU A 423 -0.43 -13.65 -20.67
C GLU A 423 -1.64 -12.98 -20.01
N THR A 424 -1.37 -11.98 -19.17
CA THR A 424 -2.41 -11.17 -18.54
C THR A 424 -3.14 -10.29 -19.56
N ALA A 425 -2.39 -9.81 -20.55
CA ALA A 425 -2.84 -9.16 -21.77
C ALA A 425 -1.73 -9.29 -22.82
N GLU A 426 -2.05 -9.06 -24.09
CA GLU A 426 -1.09 -9.18 -25.20
C GLU A 426 0.20 -8.40 -24.94
N GLY A 427 1.34 -9.10 -24.94
CA GLY A 427 2.67 -8.55 -24.73
C GLY A 427 2.99 -8.16 -23.29
N LYS A 428 2.13 -8.49 -22.32
CA LYS A 428 2.38 -8.23 -20.89
C LYS A 428 3.02 -9.41 -20.17
N GLY A 429 3.13 -10.58 -20.78
CA GLY A 429 3.61 -11.81 -20.13
C GLY A 429 2.59 -12.38 -19.13
N GLY A 430 2.93 -13.54 -18.54
CA GLY A 430 2.15 -14.17 -17.48
C GLY A 430 2.40 -13.54 -16.10
N GLU A 431 2.29 -14.36 -15.06
CA GLU A 431 2.39 -13.90 -13.66
C GLU A 431 3.85 -13.78 -13.21
N LYS A 432 4.31 -12.54 -13.13
CA LYS A 432 5.74 -12.22 -12.97
C LYS A 432 6.27 -12.43 -11.55
N ASP A 433 5.44 -12.25 -10.53
CA ASP A 433 5.82 -12.44 -9.13
C ASP A 433 5.75 -13.90 -8.65
N VAL A 434 5.28 -14.83 -9.51
CA VAL A 434 5.24 -16.27 -9.18
C VAL A 434 6.62 -16.84 -8.89
N ALA A 435 7.66 -16.36 -9.59
CA ALA A 435 9.02 -16.78 -9.33
C ALA A 435 9.47 -16.46 -7.90
N GLY A 436 9.01 -15.34 -7.33
CA GLY A 436 9.36 -14.93 -5.98
C GLY A 436 8.59 -15.71 -4.90
N ILE A 437 7.31 -15.99 -5.08
CA ILE A 437 6.57 -16.88 -4.15
C ILE A 437 7.08 -18.32 -4.23
N TYR A 438 7.43 -18.84 -5.42
CA TYR A 438 8.09 -20.14 -5.55
C TYR A 438 9.43 -20.16 -4.81
N ALA A 439 10.26 -19.11 -4.95
CA ALA A 439 11.50 -18.99 -4.19
C ALA A 439 11.25 -19.02 -2.68
N HIS A 440 10.15 -18.40 -2.21
CA HIS A 440 9.74 -18.48 -0.81
C HIS A 440 9.42 -19.92 -0.40
N VAL A 441 8.58 -20.63 -1.16
CA VAL A 441 8.25 -22.05 -0.91
C VAL A 441 9.52 -22.90 -0.80
N MET A 442 10.45 -22.72 -1.74
CA MET A 442 11.72 -23.46 -1.75
C MET A 442 12.63 -23.11 -0.57
N LEU A 443 12.65 -21.85 -0.12
CA LEU A 443 13.35 -21.48 1.12
C LEU A 443 12.78 -22.18 2.34
N GLN A 444 11.45 -22.28 2.46
CA GLN A 444 10.82 -22.97 3.58
C GLN A 444 11.12 -24.48 3.54
N ALA A 445 11.14 -25.08 2.34
CA ALA A 445 11.58 -26.46 2.16
C ALA A 445 13.05 -26.66 2.58
N TRP A 446 13.94 -25.73 2.23
CA TRP A 446 15.33 -25.77 2.69
C TRP A 446 15.43 -25.65 4.21
N GLU A 447 14.67 -24.77 4.86
CA GLU A 447 14.67 -24.64 6.33
C GLU A 447 14.16 -25.89 7.04
N LEU A 448 13.15 -26.56 6.48
CA LEU A 448 12.59 -27.79 7.04
C LEU A 448 13.51 -29.01 6.88
N THR A 449 14.23 -29.09 5.76
CA THR A 449 14.94 -30.33 5.35
C THR A 449 16.46 -30.21 5.37
N ALA A 450 16.99 -28.98 5.39
CA ALA A 450 18.39 -28.64 5.12
C ALA A 450 18.93 -29.10 3.74
N GLU A 451 18.06 -29.55 2.83
CA GLU A 451 18.48 -30.04 1.52
C GLU A 451 18.86 -28.90 0.56
N GLN A 452 20.11 -28.89 0.09
CA GLN A 452 20.65 -27.84 -0.77
C GLN A 452 19.96 -27.70 -2.12
N ARG A 453 19.25 -28.72 -2.61
CA ARG A 453 18.49 -28.63 -3.86
C ARG A 453 17.44 -27.52 -3.82
N TYR A 454 16.77 -27.34 -2.67
CA TYR A 454 15.71 -26.34 -2.54
C TYR A 454 16.28 -24.92 -2.53
N LEU A 455 17.41 -24.69 -1.87
CA LEU A 455 18.08 -23.38 -1.92
C LEU A 455 18.49 -23.02 -3.37
N LYS A 456 19.00 -23.99 -4.14
CA LYS A 456 19.34 -23.79 -5.55
C LYS A 456 18.12 -23.48 -6.42
N GLU A 457 16.99 -24.15 -6.18
CA GLU A 457 15.73 -23.84 -6.84
C GLU A 457 15.25 -22.41 -6.53
N ALA A 458 15.35 -21.99 -5.26
CA ALA A 458 15.01 -20.63 -4.86
C ALA A 458 15.88 -19.57 -5.56
N GLU A 459 17.20 -19.75 -5.58
CA GLU A 459 18.12 -18.84 -6.26
C GLU A 459 17.88 -18.76 -7.78
N LYS A 460 17.56 -19.90 -8.41
CA LYS A 460 17.32 -19.97 -9.85
C LYS A 460 16.05 -19.23 -10.23
N ALA A 461 14.98 -19.37 -9.45
CA ALA A 461 13.75 -18.61 -9.64
C ALA A 461 13.96 -17.11 -9.36
N ALA A 462 14.62 -16.75 -8.26
CA ALA A 462 14.86 -15.35 -7.90
C ALA A 462 15.58 -14.56 -9.01
N LYS A 463 16.55 -15.19 -9.70
CA LYS A 463 17.30 -14.56 -10.80
C LYS A 463 16.44 -14.20 -12.01
N THR A 464 15.29 -14.87 -12.23
CA THR A 464 14.41 -14.54 -13.37
C THR A 464 13.63 -13.24 -13.17
N LEU A 465 13.64 -12.67 -11.96
CA LEU A 465 12.98 -11.41 -11.65
C LEU A 465 13.75 -10.17 -12.14
N GLN A 466 15.02 -10.31 -12.52
CA GLN A 466 15.86 -9.21 -13.01
C GLN A 466 15.29 -8.56 -14.27
N GLY A 467 15.32 -7.23 -14.35
CA GLY A 467 14.89 -6.48 -15.54
C GLY A 467 13.38 -6.26 -15.65
N LEU A 468 12.59 -6.65 -14.63
CA LEU A 468 11.15 -6.43 -14.61
C LEU A 468 10.77 -5.01 -14.15
N GLY A 469 11.61 -4.35 -13.36
CA GLY A 469 11.35 -3.04 -12.77
C GLY A 469 10.01 -3.01 -12.04
N PHE A 470 9.24 -1.93 -12.22
CA PHE A 470 7.88 -1.81 -11.70
C PHE A 470 6.89 -2.83 -12.26
N LYS A 471 7.24 -3.57 -13.32
CA LYS A 471 6.37 -4.62 -13.90
C LYS A 471 6.45 -5.92 -13.11
N ILE A 472 7.31 -6.02 -12.09
CA ILE A 472 7.35 -7.19 -11.19
C ILE A 472 6.02 -7.39 -10.46
N PHE A 473 5.33 -6.28 -10.13
CA PHE A 473 4.06 -6.32 -9.42
C PHE A 473 2.99 -6.93 -10.32
N TYR A 474 2.46 -8.08 -9.93
CA TYR A 474 1.25 -8.66 -10.51
C TYR A 474 0.13 -8.67 -9.48
N GLN A 475 0.36 -9.30 -8.33
CA GLN A 475 -0.55 -9.33 -7.19
C GLN A 475 0.17 -8.92 -5.89
N ALA A 476 -0.50 -8.13 -5.06
CA ALA A 476 0.12 -7.42 -3.94
C ALA A 476 0.74 -8.36 -2.89
N ASN A 477 0.00 -9.37 -2.46
CA ASN A 477 0.44 -10.39 -1.51
C ASN A 477 1.66 -11.19 -2.03
N ASN A 478 1.59 -11.69 -3.27
CA ASN A 478 2.69 -12.44 -3.90
C ASN A 478 3.97 -11.60 -3.99
N THR A 479 3.84 -10.34 -4.42
CA THR A 479 4.96 -9.41 -4.51
C THR A 479 5.54 -9.10 -3.12
N ALA A 480 4.70 -8.99 -2.08
CA ALA A 480 5.17 -8.77 -0.71
C ALA A 480 5.89 -10.00 -0.15
N PHE A 481 5.35 -11.21 -0.34
CA PHE A 481 6.03 -12.45 0.04
C PHE A 481 7.37 -12.62 -0.70
N SER A 482 7.43 -12.22 -1.96
CA SER A 482 8.65 -12.22 -2.77
C SER A 482 9.72 -11.29 -2.17
N SER A 483 9.36 -10.08 -1.73
CA SER A 483 10.30 -9.15 -1.09
C SER A 483 10.99 -9.77 0.14
N GLY A 484 10.22 -10.47 0.99
CA GLY A 484 10.74 -11.15 2.17
C GLY A 484 11.62 -12.36 1.83
N ALA A 485 11.23 -13.16 0.84
CA ALA A 485 12.02 -14.30 0.36
C ALA A 485 13.37 -13.87 -0.23
N LEU A 486 13.36 -12.83 -1.07
CA LEU A 486 14.57 -12.26 -1.66
C LEU A 486 15.49 -11.67 -0.59
N PHE A 487 14.93 -11.00 0.41
CA PHE A 487 15.70 -10.50 1.54
C PHE A 487 16.32 -11.64 2.37
N ARG A 488 15.59 -12.74 2.59
CA ARG A 488 16.14 -13.95 3.24
C ARG A 488 17.25 -14.58 2.41
N LEU A 489 17.12 -14.67 1.09
CA LEU A 489 18.19 -15.12 0.19
C LEU A 489 19.43 -14.24 0.31
N TYR A 490 19.28 -12.91 0.39
CA TYR A 490 20.38 -12.01 0.67
C TYR A 490 21.06 -12.35 2.01
N LYS A 491 20.29 -12.57 3.08
CA LYS A 491 20.88 -12.92 4.38
C LYS A 491 21.69 -14.22 4.34
N ILE A 492 21.21 -15.22 3.62
CA ILE A 492 21.84 -16.54 3.47
C ILE A 492 23.09 -16.47 2.59
N THR A 493 23.01 -15.79 1.44
CA THR A 493 24.04 -15.85 0.38
C THR A 493 24.98 -14.65 0.35
N LYS A 494 24.59 -13.53 0.96
CA LYS A 494 25.24 -12.21 0.88
C LYS A 494 25.36 -11.64 -0.54
N ASN A 495 24.56 -12.14 -1.48
CA ASN A 495 24.51 -11.61 -2.84
C ASN A 495 23.58 -10.40 -2.92
N GLU A 496 24.15 -9.21 -3.10
CA GLU A 496 23.45 -7.92 -3.16
C GLU A 496 22.30 -7.89 -4.18
N LEU A 497 22.39 -8.68 -5.25
CA LEU A 497 21.29 -8.83 -6.22
C LEU A 497 19.94 -9.11 -5.54
N TYR A 498 19.92 -9.98 -4.53
CA TYR A 498 18.67 -10.36 -3.87
C TYR A 498 18.13 -9.22 -2.98
N LEU A 499 18.99 -8.37 -2.43
CA LEU A 499 18.56 -7.17 -1.71
C LEU A 499 17.96 -6.14 -2.69
N GLU A 500 18.59 -5.95 -3.84
CA GLU A 500 18.08 -5.07 -4.90
C GLU A 500 16.71 -5.52 -5.43
N LEU A 501 16.56 -6.82 -5.72
CA LEU A 501 15.29 -7.40 -6.15
C LEU A 501 14.21 -7.28 -5.07
N SER A 502 14.60 -7.39 -3.80
CA SER A 502 13.70 -7.19 -2.66
C SER A 502 13.13 -5.78 -2.63
N TYR A 503 13.98 -4.76 -2.84
CA TYR A 503 13.52 -3.37 -2.97
C TYR A 503 12.66 -3.14 -4.21
N MET A 504 12.92 -3.86 -5.31
CA MET A 504 12.09 -3.78 -6.52
C MET A 504 10.67 -4.28 -6.27
N CYS A 505 10.49 -5.37 -5.53
CA CYS A 505 9.16 -5.81 -5.08
C CYS A 505 8.46 -4.73 -4.24
N LEU A 506 9.16 -4.16 -3.26
CA LEU A 506 8.60 -3.12 -2.39
C LEU A 506 8.22 -1.85 -3.17
N ALA A 507 9.04 -1.42 -4.12
CA ALA A 507 8.73 -0.30 -5.01
C ALA A 507 7.52 -0.61 -5.92
N GLY A 508 7.37 -1.85 -6.38
CA GLY A 508 6.17 -2.32 -7.07
C GLY A 508 4.91 -2.16 -6.22
N ILE A 509 4.98 -2.53 -4.94
CA ILE A 509 3.87 -2.37 -3.99
C ILE A 509 3.56 -0.89 -3.74
N PHE A 510 4.57 -0.07 -3.43
CA PHE A 510 4.37 1.35 -3.15
C PHE A 510 3.97 2.19 -4.38
N ARG A 511 4.19 1.68 -5.59
CA ARG A 511 3.56 2.23 -6.81
C ARG A 511 2.05 1.97 -6.84
N ASN A 512 1.58 0.90 -6.21
CA ASN A 512 0.21 0.42 -6.25
C ASN A 512 -0.65 0.87 -5.04
N VAL A 513 -0.20 1.87 -4.28
CA VAL A 513 -0.95 2.42 -3.13
C VAL A 513 -1.66 3.74 -3.45
N GLN A 514 -2.61 4.10 -2.60
CA GLN A 514 -3.29 5.39 -2.57
C GLN A 514 -2.83 6.20 -1.35
N LEU A 515 -1.97 7.20 -1.55
CA LEU A 515 -1.50 8.13 -0.51
C LEU A 515 -2.39 9.38 -0.38
N TRP A 516 -3.71 9.20 -0.42
CA TRP A 516 -4.69 10.27 -0.26
C TRP A 516 -6.03 9.74 0.26
N ASP A 517 -6.79 10.57 0.98
CA ASP A 517 -8.14 10.23 1.45
C ASP A 517 -9.20 10.69 0.45
N CYS A 518 -10.08 9.76 0.08
CA CYS A 518 -11.22 10.02 -0.78
C CYS A 518 -12.40 10.59 0.03
N ASN A 519 -12.33 11.87 0.40
CA ASN A 519 -13.32 12.52 1.25
C ASN A 519 -14.53 13.07 0.46
N TYR A 520 -15.06 12.30 -0.49
CA TYR A 520 -16.25 12.63 -1.28
C TYR A 520 -17.15 11.39 -1.48
N GLY A 521 -18.42 11.59 -1.82
CA GLY A 521 -19.41 10.52 -1.99
C GLY A 521 -19.54 9.64 -0.75
N TYR A 522 -19.55 8.31 -0.92
CA TYR A 522 -19.44 7.29 0.12
C TYR A 522 -18.03 7.16 0.72
N GLY A 523 -16.99 7.66 0.05
CA GLY A 523 -15.61 7.57 0.52
C GLY A 523 -15.38 8.33 1.84
N LYS A 524 -16.18 9.37 2.10
CA LYS A 524 -16.16 10.13 3.37
C LYS A 524 -16.48 9.31 4.62
N ASN A 525 -17.00 8.09 4.46
CA ASN A 525 -17.43 7.26 5.58
C ASN A 525 -16.28 6.45 6.23
N PHE A 526 -15.09 6.41 5.61
CA PHE A 526 -13.96 5.64 6.11
C PHE A 526 -12.61 6.20 5.59
N PRO A 527 -11.50 6.04 6.34
CA PRO A 527 -10.18 6.47 5.88
C PRO A 527 -9.66 5.55 4.76
N LYS A 528 -9.07 6.15 3.73
CA LYS A 528 -8.42 5.46 2.60
C LYS A 528 -6.94 5.75 2.48
N PHE A 529 -6.41 6.70 3.24
CA PHE A 529 -5.03 7.10 3.13
C PHE A 529 -4.06 5.93 3.35
N PHE A 530 -3.12 5.79 2.44
CA PHE A 530 -2.14 4.71 2.35
C PHE A 530 -2.76 3.31 2.18
N SER A 531 -3.87 3.19 1.44
CA SER A 531 -4.45 1.88 1.08
C SER A 531 -3.75 1.21 -0.10
N LEU A 532 -3.79 -0.12 -0.14
CA LEU A 532 -3.16 -0.92 -1.19
C LEU A 532 -4.21 -1.61 -2.07
N TYR A 533 -3.98 -1.57 -3.39
CA TYR A 533 -4.81 -2.26 -4.36
C TYR A 533 -4.24 -3.67 -4.62
N PRO A 534 -5.10 -4.69 -4.81
CA PRO A 534 -4.65 -6.08 -4.93
C PRO A 534 -3.93 -6.37 -6.24
N LEU A 535 -4.37 -5.76 -7.35
CA LEU A 535 -3.83 -5.94 -8.70
C LEU A 535 -3.42 -4.60 -9.32
N ASN A 536 -2.76 -4.62 -10.48
CA ASN A 536 -2.39 -3.40 -11.22
C ASN A 536 -3.62 -2.59 -11.65
N ASP A 537 -4.70 -3.27 -12.02
CA ASP A 537 -5.90 -2.71 -12.63
C ASP A 537 -7.17 -2.82 -11.77
N ALA A 538 -7.06 -3.40 -10.57
CA ALA A 538 -8.16 -3.43 -9.62
C ALA A 538 -8.67 -2.00 -9.32
N PRO A 539 -10.00 -1.78 -9.35
CA PRO A 539 -10.61 -0.49 -9.07
C PRO A 539 -10.90 -0.26 -7.57
N TYR A 540 -10.58 -1.22 -6.71
CA TYR A 540 -10.85 -1.20 -5.27
C TYR A 540 -9.68 -1.74 -4.46
N THR A 541 -9.72 -1.53 -3.14
CA THR A 541 -8.80 -2.17 -2.19
C THR A 541 -9.45 -3.44 -1.65
N ALA A 542 -8.67 -4.50 -1.45
CA ALA A 542 -9.18 -5.79 -1.02
C ALA A 542 -8.61 -6.19 0.35
N VAL A 543 -9.49 -6.64 1.25
CA VAL A 543 -9.11 -6.92 2.66
C VAL A 543 -8.04 -8.00 2.76
N TYR A 544 -8.17 -9.06 1.98
CA TYR A 544 -7.25 -10.18 1.99
C TYR A 544 -5.83 -9.76 1.59
N GLU A 545 -5.67 -9.11 0.43
CA GLU A 545 -4.35 -8.64 -0.01
C GLU A 545 -3.76 -7.60 0.95
N GLU A 546 -4.56 -6.64 1.44
CA GLU A 546 -4.07 -5.67 2.42
C GLU A 546 -3.53 -6.37 3.67
N GLN A 547 -4.26 -7.37 4.19
CA GLN A 547 -3.89 -8.13 5.38
C GLN A 547 -2.64 -9.00 5.17
N GLU A 548 -2.53 -9.71 4.05
CA GLU A 548 -1.36 -10.53 3.76
C GLU A 548 -0.10 -9.68 3.59
N VAL A 549 -0.20 -8.53 2.90
CA VAL A 549 0.92 -7.58 2.77
C VAL A 549 1.31 -7.01 4.13
N PHE A 550 0.33 -6.69 4.98
CA PHE A 550 0.58 -6.26 6.35
C PHE A 550 1.38 -7.28 7.16
N CYS A 551 1.05 -8.57 7.06
CA CYS A 551 1.80 -9.62 7.73
C CYS A 551 3.21 -9.77 7.13
N ALA A 552 3.34 -9.76 5.80
CA ALA A 552 4.63 -9.85 5.10
C ALA A 552 5.56 -8.68 5.47
N PHE A 553 5.03 -7.48 5.65
CA PHE A 553 5.77 -6.28 6.04
C PHE A 553 6.30 -6.34 7.48
N HIS A 554 5.53 -6.93 8.40
CA HIS A 554 6.05 -7.23 9.75
C HIS A 554 7.21 -8.20 9.69
N ASP A 555 7.07 -9.29 8.93
CA ASP A 555 8.12 -10.30 8.77
C ASP A 555 9.37 -9.69 8.12
N TYR A 556 9.20 -8.83 7.11
CA TYR A 556 10.27 -8.11 6.45
C TYR A 556 11.11 -7.28 7.44
N LEU A 557 10.46 -6.40 8.21
CA LEU A 557 11.14 -5.55 9.18
C LEU A 557 11.82 -6.35 10.29
N LYS A 558 11.20 -7.45 10.73
CA LYS A 558 11.79 -8.38 11.71
C LYS A 558 13.06 -9.04 11.18
N HIS A 559 13.04 -9.49 9.92
CA HIS A 559 14.24 -10.05 9.31
C HIS A 559 15.35 -9.01 9.11
N ALA A 560 14.99 -7.74 8.95
CA ALA A 560 15.92 -6.64 8.68
C ALA A 560 16.58 -6.03 9.93
N GLU A 561 16.29 -6.50 11.14
CA GLU A 561 16.83 -5.90 12.38
C GLU A 561 18.37 -5.90 12.46
N ASP A 562 19.03 -6.86 11.83
CA ASP A 562 20.47 -7.07 11.79
C ASP A 562 21.12 -6.64 10.46
N VAL A 563 20.37 -5.97 9.58
CA VAL A 563 20.84 -5.51 8.26
C VAL A 563 20.54 -4.03 8.11
N ASP A 564 21.51 -3.26 7.61
CA ASP A 564 21.27 -1.86 7.30
C ASP A 564 20.55 -1.72 5.94
N ILE A 565 19.22 -1.70 6.00
CA ILE A 565 18.35 -1.45 4.85
C ILE A 565 18.05 0.05 4.69
N LEU A 566 17.56 0.43 3.50
CA LEU A 566 17.19 1.81 3.17
C LEU A 566 16.24 2.42 4.23
N PRO A 567 16.54 3.63 4.75
CA PRO A 567 15.64 4.32 5.68
C PRO A 567 14.25 4.57 5.08
N SER A 568 14.17 4.85 3.78
CA SER A 568 12.91 5.01 3.04
C SER A 568 12.02 3.77 3.13
N VAL A 569 12.61 2.57 3.05
CA VAL A 569 11.89 1.30 3.21
C VAL A 569 11.36 1.12 4.64
N LYS A 570 12.20 1.37 5.66
CA LYS A 570 11.77 1.31 7.08
C LYS A 570 10.59 2.25 7.34
N LEU A 571 10.67 3.47 6.81
CA LEU A 571 9.64 4.50 6.95
C LEU A 571 8.33 4.10 6.27
N LEU A 572 8.37 3.78 4.97
CA LEU A 572 7.17 3.51 4.18
C LEU A 572 6.44 2.24 4.64
N ILE A 573 7.18 1.19 5.01
CA ILE A 573 6.58 -0.03 5.55
C ILE A 573 5.88 0.23 6.89
N ALA A 574 6.55 0.90 7.83
CA ALA A 574 5.97 1.18 9.14
C ALA A 574 4.74 2.09 9.03
N GLU A 575 4.75 3.04 8.09
CA GLU A 575 3.62 3.91 7.86
C GLU A 575 2.45 3.20 7.18
N TYR A 576 2.67 2.33 6.20
CA TYR A 576 1.60 1.49 5.65
C TYR A 576 0.92 0.68 6.76
N ILE A 577 1.71 0.04 7.64
CA ILE A 577 1.22 -0.73 8.79
C ILE A 577 0.31 0.14 9.67
N ARG A 578 0.73 1.36 10.03
CA ARG A 578 -0.05 2.29 10.84
C ARG A 578 -1.44 2.53 10.25
N TYR A 579 -1.50 2.92 8.98
CA TYR A 579 -2.79 3.29 8.38
C TYR A 579 -3.69 2.08 8.15
N LEU A 580 -3.12 0.91 7.85
CA LEU A 580 -3.91 -0.31 7.76
C LEU A 580 -4.58 -0.63 9.09
N VAL A 581 -3.86 -0.57 10.22
CA VAL A 581 -4.44 -0.88 11.54
C VAL A 581 -5.60 0.07 11.91
N ASP A 582 -5.60 1.31 11.40
CA ASP A 582 -6.71 2.26 11.58
C ASP A 582 -7.89 2.00 10.64
N ARG A 583 -7.61 1.73 9.36
CA ARG A 583 -8.61 1.52 8.29
C ARG A 583 -9.28 0.16 8.34
N ALA A 584 -8.56 -0.90 8.71
CA ALA A 584 -8.98 -2.26 8.39
C ALA A 584 -10.29 -2.68 9.07
N VAL A 585 -10.71 -1.99 10.13
CA VAL A 585 -12.01 -2.19 10.78
C VAL A 585 -13.20 -1.85 9.86
N TYR A 586 -13.02 -0.97 8.88
CA TYR A 586 -14.08 -0.54 7.97
C TYR A 586 -14.38 -1.54 6.85
N TYR A 587 -13.59 -2.63 6.73
CA TYR A 587 -13.97 -3.77 5.92
C TYR A 587 -15.17 -4.52 6.50
N TYR A 588 -15.45 -4.42 7.80
CA TYR A 588 -16.66 -5.02 8.37
C TYR A 588 -17.87 -4.14 8.04
N PRO A 589 -18.92 -4.67 7.39
CA PRO A 589 -20.05 -3.85 6.95
C PRO A 589 -20.84 -3.26 8.12
N THR A 590 -20.72 -3.83 9.32
CA THR A 590 -21.24 -3.30 10.59
C THR A 590 -20.69 -1.93 10.97
N MET A 591 -19.57 -1.54 10.37
CA MET A 591 -18.89 -0.25 10.59
C MET A 591 -19.24 0.79 9.52
N LEU A 592 -20.06 0.41 8.54
CA LEU A 592 -20.39 1.22 7.37
C LEU A 592 -21.90 1.57 7.36
N PRO A 593 -22.27 2.75 6.86
CA PRO A 593 -23.66 3.05 6.54
C PRO A 593 -24.29 2.02 5.58
N ALA A 594 -25.55 1.64 5.82
CA ALA A 594 -26.21 0.62 5.00
C ALA A 594 -26.43 1.05 3.54
N ASP A 595 -26.55 2.35 3.27
CA ASP A 595 -26.77 2.90 1.93
C ASP A 595 -25.53 2.78 1.02
N MET A 596 -24.33 2.72 1.60
CA MET A 596 -23.09 2.53 0.86
C MET A 596 -22.75 1.06 0.55
N LEU A 597 -23.53 0.12 1.05
CA LEU A 597 -23.34 -1.31 0.79
C LEU A 597 -24.08 -1.74 -0.48
N GLU A 598 -23.46 -2.63 -1.25
CA GLU A 598 -24.08 -3.29 -2.40
C GLU A 598 -25.20 -4.23 -1.94
N VAL A 599 -26.32 -4.18 -2.65
CA VAL A 599 -27.50 -5.00 -2.34
C VAL A 599 -27.45 -6.34 -3.06
N LYS A 600 -26.82 -6.37 -4.25
CA LYS A 600 -26.68 -7.58 -5.07
C LYS A 600 -25.20 -7.79 -5.43
N PRO A 601 -24.42 -8.40 -4.52
CA PRO A 601 -23.03 -8.69 -4.79
C PRO A 601 -22.87 -9.71 -5.94
N LYS A 602 -21.68 -9.79 -6.51
CA LYS A 602 -21.32 -10.78 -7.54
C LYS A 602 -21.47 -12.21 -7.02
N ILE A 603 -21.09 -12.46 -5.76
CA ILE A 603 -21.04 -13.78 -5.15
C ILE A 603 -21.53 -13.72 -3.69
N GLY A 604 -22.25 -14.76 -3.27
CA GLY A 604 -22.80 -14.86 -1.92
C GLY A 604 -23.77 -13.72 -1.58
N GLU A 605 -23.63 -13.17 -0.38
CA GLU A 605 -24.43 -12.05 0.11
C GLU A 605 -23.61 -11.00 0.88
N VAL A 606 -24.24 -9.84 1.15
CA VAL A 606 -23.74 -8.81 2.05
C VAL A 606 -24.78 -8.57 3.15
N ASP A 607 -24.52 -9.07 4.36
CA ASP A 607 -25.29 -8.80 5.56
C ASP A 607 -24.62 -7.68 6.40
N PRO A 608 -25.29 -6.51 6.55
CA PRO A 608 -24.75 -5.39 7.34
C PRO A 608 -24.57 -5.67 8.83
N LYS A 609 -25.07 -6.81 9.34
CA LYS A 609 -25.00 -7.18 10.76
C LYS A 609 -23.89 -8.18 11.07
N LEU A 610 -23.33 -8.81 10.04
CA LEU A 610 -22.34 -9.87 10.20
C LEU A 610 -20.92 -9.31 10.21
N TRP A 611 -20.10 -9.72 11.18
CA TRP A 611 -18.69 -9.35 11.33
C TRP A 611 -17.78 -10.22 10.46
N ILE A 612 -18.15 -10.38 9.19
CA ILE A 612 -17.29 -10.91 8.14
C ILE A 612 -16.94 -9.76 7.20
N ALA A 613 -15.66 -9.66 6.83
CA ALA A 613 -15.17 -8.56 6.02
C ALA A 613 -15.82 -8.56 4.63
N LEU A 614 -16.09 -7.39 4.08
CA LEU A 614 -16.27 -7.20 2.65
C LEU A 614 -14.94 -7.48 1.95
N GLU A 615 -14.98 -8.10 0.78
CA GLU A 615 -13.77 -8.19 -0.05
C GLU A 615 -13.30 -6.77 -0.42
N ASP A 616 -14.19 -5.97 -1.02
CA ASP A 616 -13.83 -4.73 -1.69
C ASP A 616 -14.38 -3.46 -1.00
N LEU A 617 -13.50 -2.46 -0.87
CA LEU A 617 -13.88 -1.07 -0.57
C LEU A 617 -13.67 -0.17 -1.79
N GLN A 618 -14.77 0.39 -2.30
CA GLN A 618 -14.82 1.11 -3.57
C GLN A 618 -14.52 2.61 -3.44
N ASP A 619 -14.21 3.26 -4.57
CA ASP A 619 -14.01 4.72 -4.65
C ASP A 619 -15.30 5.49 -4.36
N GLY A 620 -15.16 6.75 -3.96
CA GLY A 620 -16.21 7.57 -3.33
C GLY A 620 -17.59 7.52 -3.98
N TRP A 621 -17.74 7.39 -5.29
CA TRP A 621 -19.07 7.38 -5.92
C TRP A 621 -19.73 6.00 -6.04
N LEU A 622 -19.00 4.93 -5.70
CA LEU A 622 -19.42 3.54 -5.84
C LEU A 622 -19.71 2.92 -4.47
N LYS A 623 -20.70 2.01 -4.44
CA LYS A 623 -21.03 1.22 -3.25
C LYS A 623 -19.97 0.14 -3.03
N SER A 624 -19.68 -0.21 -1.78
CA SER A 624 -18.71 -1.24 -1.42
C SER A 624 -19.36 -2.60 -1.19
N GLY A 625 -18.57 -3.68 -1.22
CA GLY A 625 -19.08 -5.06 -1.15
C GLY A 625 -19.64 -5.55 -2.48
N THR A 626 -19.14 -5.04 -3.60
CA THR A 626 -19.61 -5.44 -4.93
C THR A 626 -19.28 -6.89 -5.27
N VAL A 627 -18.22 -7.44 -4.66
CA VAL A 627 -17.89 -8.86 -4.83
C VAL A 627 -18.68 -9.71 -3.84
N GLY A 628 -18.55 -9.44 -2.54
CA GLY A 628 -19.31 -10.10 -1.47
C GLY A 628 -18.65 -9.96 -0.10
N GLN A 629 -19.19 -10.63 0.92
CA GLN A 629 -18.49 -10.81 2.20
C GLN A 629 -17.53 -11.99 2.14
N GLU A 630 -16.24 -11.70 2.28
CA GLU A 630 -15.11 -12.60 2.12
C GLU A 630 -14.79 -13.31 3.45
N VAL A 631 -15.08 -14.61 3.53
CA VAL A 631 -14.85 -15.42 4.75
C VAL A 631 -13.35 -15.60 5.01
N TYR A 632 -12.54 -15.76 3.96
CA TYR A 632 -11.08 -15.85 4.12
C TYR A 632 -10.44 -14.49 4.47
N GLY A 633 -11.15 -13.38 4.30
CA GLY A 633 -10.82 -12.07 4.85
C GLY A 633 -10.89 -12.01 6.39
N ALA A 634 -11.37 -13.06 7.07
CA ALA A 634 -11.38 -13.17 8.53
C ALA A 634 -9.98 -13.00 9.15
N GLY A 635 -8.92 -13.29 8.39
CA GLY A 635 -7.53 -13.05 8.80
C GLY A 635 -7.23 -11.62 9.25
N ASN A 636 -8.05 -10.64 8.87
CA ASN A 636 -7.90 -9.22 9.22
C ASN A 636 -7.68 -8.97 10.73
N ALA A 637 -8.64 -9.36 11.59
CA ALA A 637 -8.51 -9.13 13.04
C ALA A 637 -7.44 -10.02 13.69
N PHE A 638 -7.34 -11.28 13.25
CA PHE A 638 -6.39 -12.25 13.80
C PHE A 638 -4.94 -11.97 13.38
N GLY A 639 -4.72 -11.25 12.28
CA GLY A 639 -3.40 -10.77 11.87
C GLY A 639 -2.93 -9.59 12.70
N ILE A 640 -3.84 -8.65 12.99
CA ILE A 640 -3.55 -7.39 13.72
C ILE A 640 -3.30 -7.65 15.21
N MET A 641 -4.17 -8.44 15.87
CA MET A 641 -4.12 -8.63 17.33
C MET A 641 -2.74 -9.08 17.82
N PRO A 642 -2.13 -10.17 17.29
CA PRO A 642 -0.88 -10.71 17.79
C PRO A 642 0.33 -9.79 17.56
N ARG A 643 0.25 -8.91 16.56
CA ARG A 643 1.36 -8.04 16.13
C ARG A 643 1.34 -6.67 16.82
N HIS A 644 0.16 -6.18 17.19
CA HIS A 644 0.00 -4.84 17.75
C HIS A 644 -0.39 -4.80 19.22
N TYR A 645 -0.77 -5.93 19.82
CA TYR A 645 -1.04 -6.03 21.25
C TYR A 645 0.02 -6.90 21.92
N LEU A 646 0.78 -6.34 22.87
CA LEU A 646 1.76 -7.06 23.66
C LEU A 646 1.15 -7.44 25.00
N GLN A 647 0.98 -8.74 25.24
CA GLN A 647 0.44 -9.25 26.50
C GLN A 647 1.48 -9.19 27.61
N ILE A 648 1.09 -8.70 28.78
CA ILE A 648 1.96 -8.66 29.94
C ILE A 648 1.44 -9.63 31.02
N PRO A 649 2.18 -10.70 31.33
CA PRO A 649 1.74 -11.70 32.29
C PRO A 649 1.41 -11.11 33.67
N GLY A 650 0.18 -11.32 34.13
CA GLY A 650 -0.29 -10.96 35.47
C GLY A 650 -0.63 -9.49 35.70
N LEU A 651 -0.65 -8.65 34.64
CA LEU A 651 -1.06 -7.24 34.75
C LEU A 651 -2.44 -6.99 34.10
N PRO A 652 -3.22 -6.02 34.61
CA PRO A 652 -4.59 -5.76 34.14
C PRO A 652 -4.66 -4.89 32.87
N PHE A 653 -3.64 -4.96 32.01
CA PHE A 653 -3.57 -4.22 30.75
C PHE A 653 -2.64 -4.92 29.74
N MET A 654 -2.80 -4.55 28.48
CA MET A 654 -1.90 -4.86 27.36
C MET A 654 -1.26 -3.58 26.85
N ILE A 655 -0.14 -3.70 26.12
CA ILE A 655 0.42 -2.58 25.37
C ILE A 655 -0.10 -2.66 23.94
N TYR A 656 -0.70 -1.59 23.44
CA TYR A 656 -1.02 -1.42 22.03
C TYR A 656 -0.03 -0.46 21.37
N THR A 657 0.30 -0.68 20.11
CA THR A 657 1.02 0.28 19.27
C THR A 657 0.47 0.25 17.86
N ASP A 658 0.36 1.38 17.19
CA ASP A 658 0.01 1.41 15.76
C ASP A 658 1.22 1.19 14.83
N TYR A 659 2.40 0.97 15.41
CA TYR A 659 3.65 0.69 14.70
C TYR A 659 4.18 -0.73 14.94
N PRO A 660 4.97 -1.28 14.00
CA PRO A 660 5.61 -2.59 14.15
C PRO A 660 6.61 -2.61 15.32
N THR A 661 6.74 -3.77 15.97
CA THR A 661 7.63 -3.96 17.12
C THR A 661 8.54 -5.18 16.99
N SER A 662 9.61 -5.20 17.78
CA SER A 662 10.46 -6.37 17.95
C SER A 662 11.01 -6.52 19.36
N GLY A 663 11.63 -7.67 19.63
CA GLY A 663 12.39 -7.91 20.86
C GLY A 663 11.54 -7.84 22.15
N PHE A 664 10.24 -8.13 22.07
CA PHE A 664 9.36 -8.07 23.24
C PHE A 664 9.77 -9.09 24.30
N ASN A 665 9.96 -8.60 25.52
CA ASN A 665 10.29 -9.40 26.69
C ASN A 665 9.51 -8.87 27.90
N ALA A 666 8.57 -9.68 28.39
CA ALA A 666 7.84 -9.43 29.61
C ALA A 666 7.95 -10.66 30.51
N ARG A 667 8.54 -10.50 31.70
CA ARG A 667 8.56 -11.54 32.74
C ARG A 667 7.96 -10.98 34.01
N LYS A 668 7.15 -11.79 34.69
CA LYS A 668 6.50 -11.41 35.95
C LYS A 668 7.53 -10.88 36.94
N GLY A 669 7.29 -9.68 37.47
CA GLY A 669 8.17 -9.04 38.45
C GLY A 669 9.51 -8.52 37.89
N LYS A 670 9.67 -8.40 36.57
CA LYS A 670 10.82 -7.75 35.93
C LYS A 670 10.37 -6.55 35.10
N ASN A 671 11.34 -5.76 34.66
CA ASN A 671 11.11 -4.71 33.66
C ASN A 671 10.64 -5.34 32.36
N ILE A 672 9.75 -4.63 31.66
CA ILE A 672 9.28 -5.00 30.32
C ILE A 672 10.11 -4.21 29.31
N SER A 673 10.50 -4.83 28.20
CA SER A 673 11.24 -4.14 27.15
C SER A 673 10.83 -4.60 25.76
N PHE A 674 10.87 -3.69 24.80
CA PHE A 674 10.68 -3.96 23.37
C PHE A 674 11.20 -2.78 22.53
N LYS A 675 11.28 -2.97 21.23
CA LYS A 675 11.68 -1.94 20.26
C LYS A 675 10.51 -1.58 19.36
N ILE A 676 10.32 -0.29 19.11
CA ILE A 676 9.51 0.25 18.03
C ILE A 676 10.37 0.26 16.76
N LEU A 677 9.90 -0.35 15.68
CA LEU A 677 10.57 -0.35 14.39
C LEU A 677 10.16 0.90 13.57
N GLY A 678 10.64 1.01 12.33
CA GLY A 678 10.37 2.15 11.45
C GLY A 678 11.46 3.22 11.49
N ASP A 679 11.08 4.48 11.33
CA ASP A 679 12.00 5.60 11.17
C ASP A 679 11.81 6.66 12.27
N LYS A 680 12.92 7.11 12.85
CA LYS A 680 12.96 8.09 13.96
C LYS A 680 12.43 9.48 13.62
N ARG A 681 12.30 9.83 12.34
CA ARG A 681 11.77 11.13 11.89
C ARG A 681 10.26 11.25 12.10
N ILE A 682 9.56 10.15 12.36
CA ILE A 682 8.12 10.11 12.57
C ILE A 682 7.84 9.48 13.94
N SER A 683 6.81 9.95 14.63
CA SER A 683 6.35 9.39 15.91
C SER A 683 5.07 8.58 15.74
N CYS A 684 4.86 7.57 16.57
CA CYS A 684 3.71 6.66 16.59
C CYS A 684 2.97 6.68 17.93
N ARG A 685 1.79 6.06 17.94
CA ARG A 685 0.96 5.91 19.12
C ARG A 685 1.34 4.61 19.82
N MET A 686 1.61 4.71 21.12
CA MET A 686 1.62 3.57 22.04
C MET A 686 0.58 3.80 23.13
N MET A 687 -0.12 2.75 23.54
CA MET A 687 -1.10 2.83 24.61
C MET A 687 -0.98 1.69 25.61
N LEU A 688 -1.42 1.95 26.83
CA LEU A 688 -1.74 0.92 27.81
C LEU A 688 -3.26 0.70 27.80
N VAL A 689 -3.69 -0.43 27.27
CA VAL A 689 -5.11 -0.81 27.09
C VAL A 689 -5.55 -1.69 28.24
N LYS A 690 -6.53 -1.25 29.03
CA LYS A 690 -7.05 -2.02 30.16
C LYS A 690 -7.69 -3.33 29.70
N THR A 691 -7.37 -4.43 30.37
CA THR A 691 -8.01 -5.74 30.16
C THR A 691 -8.99 -6.12 31.26
N ALA A 692 -9.01 -5.37 32.36
CA ALA A 692 -9.89 -5.59 33.49
C ALA A 692 -10.41 -4.26 34.06
N SER A 693 -11.43 -4.33 34.91
CA SER A 693 -11.97 -3.17 35.62
C SER A 693 -10.94 -2.49 36.56
N LYS A 694 -9.94 -3.25 37.03
CA LYS A 694 -8.87 -2.76 37.90
C LYS A 694 -8.11 -1.59 37.26
N LYS A 695 -7.65 -0.64 38.07
CA LYS A 695 -6.80 0.46 37.59
C LYS A 695 -5.45 -0.07 37.10
N ILE A 696 -4.89 0.59 36.09
CA ILE A 696 -3.50 0.38 35.65
C ILE A 696 -2.59 0.74 36.85
N PRO A 697 -1.67 -0.14 37.27
CA PRO A 697 -0.71 0.18 38.33
C PRO A 697 0.16 1.40 37.99
N GLU A 698 0.90 1.92 38.97
CA GLU A 698 1.91 2.94 38.68
C GLU A 698 3.09 2.33 37.91
N PHE A 699 3.51 2.98 36.83
CA PHE A 699 4.65 2.58 35.99
C PHE A 699 5.51 3.80 35.65
N GLN A 700 6.79 3.53 35.35
CA GLN A 700 7.64 4.47 34.64
C GLN A 700 7.99 3.88 33.28
N ILE A 701 7.74 4.63 32.21
CA ILE A 701 8.13 4.26 30.84
C ILE A 701 9.29 5.16 30.42
N LEU A 702 10.40 4.57 29.99
CA LEU A 702 11.57 5.29 29.51
C LEU A 702 11.92 4.88 28.08
N LEU A 703 12.41 5.84 27.31
CA LEU A 703 13.14 5.59 26.08
C LEU A 703 14.60 5.30 26.43
N LYS A 704 15.20 4.27 25.84
CA LYS A 704 16.62 3.94 26.07
C LYS A 704 17.50 5.15 25.76
N GLY A 705 18.31 5.55 26.73
CA GLY A 705 19.18 6.73 26.64
C GLY A 705 18.57 8.03 27.19
N GLN A 706 17.29 8.03 27.55
CA GLN A 706 16.64 9.14 28.25
C GLN A 706 16.51 8.85 29.74
N LYS A 707 16.66 9.89 30.57
CA LYS A 707 16.53 9.80 32.04
C LYS A 707 15.12 10.13 32.54
N GLU A 708 14.38 10.95 31.79
CA GLU A 708 13.04 11.37 32.17
C GLU A 708 12.00 10.37 31.66
N PRO A 709 11.04 9.94 32.51
CA PRO A 709 9.93 9.11 32.07
C PRO A 709 9.03 9.83 31.07
N LEU A 710 8.46 9.08 30.14
CA LEU A 710 7.44 9.57 29.21
C LEU A 710 6.17 9.99 29.97
N LYS A 711 5.56 11.09 29.53
CA LYS A 711 4.28 11.57 30.06
C LYS A 711 3.14 10.97 29.24
N ALA A 712 2.14 10.45 29.94
CA ALA A 712 0.94 9.89 29.34
C ALA A 712 -0.17 10.94 29.22
N SER A 713 -0.98 10.82 28.17
CA SER A 713 -2.30 11.43 28.08
C SER A 713 -3.36 10.40 28.50
N THR A 714 -4.32 10.79 29.35
CA THR A 714 -5.45 9.91 29.66
C THR A 714 -6.47 9.98 28.54
N VAL A 715 -6.91 8.83 28.04
CA VAL A 715 -7.93 8.72 26.98
C VAL A 715 -9.12 7.89 27.46
N ALA A 716 -10.10 7.67 26.59
CA ALA A 716 -11.34 6.95 26.91
C ALA A 716 -11.08 5.59 27.59
N ASN A 717 -12.03 5.17 28.43
CA ASN A 717 -11.99 3.92 29.21
C ASN A 717 -10.84 3.80 30.22
N GLY A 718 -10.14 4.91 30.52
CA GLY A 718 -9.02 4.92 31.45
C GLY A 718 -7.74 4.31 30.88
N ASN A 719 -7.63 4.24 29.55
CA ASN A 719 -6.39 3.91 28.86
C ASN A 719 -5.41 5.08 28.94
N LEU A 720 -4.12 4.78 28.78
CA LEU A 720 -3.04 5.77 28.77
C LEU A 720 -2.39 5.79 27.38
N GLU A 721 -2.25 6.96 26.80
CA GLU A 721 -1.64 7.17 25.47
C GLU A 721 -0.29 7.88 25.58
N TYR A 722 0.65 7.46 24.74
CA TYR A 722 1.98 8.02 24.59
C TYR A 722 2.28 8.22 23.10
N ILE A 723 2.98 9.30 22.78
CA ILE A 723 3.55 9.55 21.45
C ILE A 723 5.05 9.29 21.54
N ILE A 724 5.55 8.36 20.72
CA ILE A 724 6.94 7.91 20.78
C ILE A 724 7.56 7.93 19.37
N PRO A 725 8.83 8.35 19.21
CA PRO A 725 9.51 8.27 17.92
C PRO A 725 9.62 6.82 17.42
N GLY A 726 9.57 6.62 16.10
CA GLY A 726 9.99 5.37 15.47
C GLY A 726 11.44 5.03 15.80
N ASP A 727 11.84 3.77 15.60
CA ASP A 727 13.18 3.26 15.93
C ASP A 727 13.57 3.42 17.43
N SER A 728 12.59 3.59 18.32
CA SER A 728 12.83 3.76 19.76
C SER A 728 12.91 2.42 20.50
N SER A 729 13.77 2.32 21.52
CA SER A 729 13.77 1.20 22.47
C SER A 729 13.06 1.59 23.76
N ILE A 730 12.08 0.80 24.18
CA ILE A 730 11.19 1.07 25.32
C ILE A 730 11.56 0.18 26.51
N ILE A 731 11.57 0.77 27.72
CA ILE A 731 11.69 0.05 28.99
C ILE A 731 10.55 0.51 29.92
N ILE A 732 9.81 -0.43 30.48
CA ILE A 732 8.75 -0.16 31.48
C ILE A 732 9.16 -0.77 32.82
N HIS A 733 9.29 0.08 33.84
CA HIS A 733 9.55 -0.31 35.21
C HIS A 733 8.23 -0.59 35.94
N THR A 734 8.10 -1.83 36.41
CA THR A 734 6.89 -2.36 37.08
C THR A 734 6.99 -2.31 38.61
N HIS A 735 8.15 -1.92 39.15
CA HIS A 735 8.40 -1.75 40.58
C HIS A 735 8.79 -0.31 40.88
N LEU A 736 7.95 0.42 41.61
CA LEU A 736 8.45 1.45 42.52
C LEU A 736 8.97 0.70 43.75
N SER A 737 10.29 0.68 43.93
CA SER A 737 10.86 0.32 45.22
C SER A 737 10.23 1.21 46.29
N LYS A 738 9.41 0.62 47.16
CA LYS A 738 9.17 1.21 48.48
C LYS A 738 10.51 1.23 49.22
N SER A 739 11.15 2.37 49.28
CA SER A 739 12.13 2.72 50.33
C SER A 739 12.45 4.21 50.27
N ILE A 740 11.74 4.94 51.13
CA ILE A 740 12.17 6.02 52.05
C ILE A 740 13.25 6.98 51.54
#